data_AF-A0A921MRG2-F1
#
_entry.id   AF-A0A921MRG2-F1
#
_cell.length_a   1.000
_cell.length_b   1.000
_cell.length_c   1.000
_cell.angle_alpha   90.00
_cell.angle_beta   90.00
_cell.angle_gamma   90.00
#
_symmetry.space_group_name_H-M   'P 1'
#
loop_
_entity.id
_entity.type
_entity.pdbx_description
1 polymer ?
#
loop_
_entity_poly.entity_id
_entity_poly.type
_entity_poly.pdbx_seq_one_letter_code
_entity_poly.pdbx_strand_id
1 'polypeptide(L)'
;FMWNLVESVAIVILVLIFTMGWRSGLIIGFGLVLTVCVSFPILLMCGTTLQRISLGAFIVAMGMLVDNAVVIMDGILIDKKRGLSPDTYLYRIGRNTAMPLLGATIIAASTFLCVYLSPDSAGEYAGDLFLVLCVSLLASWVLALIQVPVCAHSWLPRREKKEGKDATAAAVMNSPVHRFVRKTIAFLIGYKRVTITVAVVLLVLCLIGVKQVKNLFFPDFDYKQFVVECFFPSAANADTVCARLLEMSERVLQNPQIERVAVSQGSAPAHYCLVRPMTSGGDCYGELIVDCKDYRTVVEQIPVVREQLRREYPDAYIRTRKYNFSISTSHTVEVEFSGPDPAVLRQLSAQAEEIMRRSPYVDAYSVQNNWKPRGKALVAEYDQQDALRSGIGRSDVANALLAATDCMTVGVLNDQDRMVLLNLQVRNADGSSIRNLEDIPVWSMLNLHLSNEALQSALAGGEGMSRLQDQLFRATPLSNVAHHIRLDWDEDVVLRMNGRRVIEAECDPNPYCDEATPAKVVESIRDEIEAIDLPEGYHMRWVGEGELQGEAIGNLMKFVPLTIFIILAILLLLFNSWRKVILILLCIPFVFCGITPVLLVSGQPFTFMAIIGMMGLMGMMVKNAIVLVDEINRLQTEEKQSPYTAVVEATVSRVRPVLMASLTTIVGMIPLVTDPMYSSMAITIMGGLTVGTIITLVLLPLFYAAMFRIRKPNA
;
A
#
# COMPACT_ATOMS: atom_id res chain seq x y z
N PHE A 1 13.26 11.43 -5.14
CA PHE A 1 11.95 12.05 -4.83
C PHE A 1 11.95 13.58 -4.78
N MET A 2 12.79 14.26 -3.97
CA MET A 2 12.80 15.76 -3.96
C MET A 2 13.07 16.37 -5.34
N TRP A 3 13.93 15.73 -6.15
CA TRP A 3 14.17 16.15 -7.52
C TRP A 3 12.89 16.12 -8.36
N ASN A 4 12.08 15.06 -8.24
CA ASN A 4 10.79 14.94 -8.92
C ASN A 4 9.83 16.06 -8.52
N LEU A 5 9.83 16.50 -7.25
CA LEU A 5 9.03 17.64 -6.80
C LEU A 5 9.49 18.93 -7.49
N VAL A 6 10.79 19.23 -7.45
CA VAL A 6 11.35 20.44 -8.07
C VAL A 6 11.12 20.45 -9.58
N GLU A 7 11.34 19.31 -10.24
CA GLU A 7 11.08 19.11 -11.66
C GLU A 7 9.60 19.35 -11.98
N SER A 8 8.69 18.78 -11.20
CA SER A 8 7.25 18.97 -11.37
C SER A 8 6.84 20.44 -11.20
N VAL A 9 7.35 21.14 -10.17
CA VAL A 9 7.12 22.60 -9.98
C VAL A 9 7.62 23.39 -11.17
N ALA A 10 8.85 23.13 -11.62
CA ALA A 10 9.49 23.84 -12.72
C ALA A 10 8.71 23.64 -14.02
N ILE A 11 8.31 22.41 -14.33
CA ILE A 11 7.54 22.09 -15.52
C ILE A 11 6.18 22.79 -15.50
N VAL A 12 5.47 22.79 -14.36
CA VAL A 12 4.18 23.49 -14.24
C VAL A 12 4.35 25.00 -14.49
N ILE A 13 5.38 25.62 -13.92
CA ILE A 13 5.67 27.06 -14.14
C ILE A 13 5.98 27.33 -15.62
N LEU A 14 6.76 26.47 -16.28
CA LEU A 14 7.08 26.61 -17.71
C LEU A 14 5.83 26.52 -18.59
N VAL A 15 4.93 25.56 -18.30
CA VAL A 15 3.65 25.43 -19.01
C VAL A 15 2.78 26.68 -18.82
N LEU A 16 2.70 27.23 -17.60
CA LEU A 16 1.96 28.46 -17.33
C LEU A 16 2.53 29.67 -18.07
N ILE A 17 3.86 29.79 -18.11
CA ILE A 17 4.57 30.84 -18.86
C ILE A 17 4.26 30.74 -20.36
N PHE A 18 4.30 29.53 -20.92
CA PHE A 18 4.03 29.31 -22.34
C PHE A 18 2.57 29.62 -22.71
N THR A 19 1.62 29.29 -21.82
CA THR A 19 0.19 29.36 -22.10
C THR A 19 -0.45 30.73 -21.81
N MET A 20 -0.05 31.41 -20.72
CA MET A 20 -0.61 32.70 -20.29
C MET A 20 0.32 33.89 -20.52
N GLY A 21 1.55 33.64 -20.97
CA GLY A 21 2.61 34.62 -21.17
C GLY A 21 3.48 34.84 -19.93
N TRP A 22 4.67 35.40 -20.15
CA TRP A 22 5.74 35.50 -19.15
C TRP A 22 5.29 36.08 -17.81
N ARG A 23 4.65 37.25 -17.81
CA ARG A 23 4.27 37.94 -16.56
C ARG A 23 3.18 37.19 -15.81
N SER A 24 2.17 36.69 -16.51
CA SER A 24 1.04 36.00 -15.89
C SER A 24 1.46 34.66 -15.31
N GLY A 25 2.25 33.89 -16.06
CA GLY A 25 2.77 32.61 -15.59
C GLY A 25 3.69 32.76 -14.38
N LEU A 26 4.53 33.79 -14.34
CA LEU A 26 5.44 34.03 -13.22
C LEU A 26 4.72 34.48 -11.94
N ILE A 27 3.61 35.23 -12.05
CA ILE A 27 2.75 35.58 -10.90
C ILE A 27 2.16 34.31 -10.26
N ILE A 28 1.60 33.42 -11.10
CA ILE A 28 0.99 32.18 -10.63
C ILE A 28 2.06 31.23 -10.08
N GLY A 29 3.20 31.11 -10.77
CA GLY A 29 4.33 30.29 -10.34
C GLY A 29 4.92 30.74 -9.00
N PHE A 30 5.05 32.06 -8.78
CA PHE A 30 5.44 32.59 -7.47
C PHE A 30 4.44 32.20 -6.37
N GLY A 31 3.14 32.21 -6.69
CA GLY A 31 2.11 31.78 -5.73
C GLY A 31 2.12 30.30 -5.41
N LEU A 32 2.48 29.46 -6.37
CA LEU A 32 2.67 28.03 -6.13
C LEU A 32 3.78 27.79 -5.10
N VAL A 33 4.96 28.41 -5.30
CA VAL A 33 6.09 28.30 -4.37
C VAL A 33 5.72 28.82 -2.99
N LEU A 34 5.06 29.99 -2.93
CA LEU A 34 4.60 30.57 -1.66
C LEU A 34 3.62 29.65 -0.94
N THR A 35 2.70 29.00 -1.65
CA THR A 35 1.73 28.07 -1.06
C THR A 35 2.42 26.87 -0.41
N VAL A 36 3.43 26.30 -1.07
CA VAL A 36 4.23 25.21 -0.52
C VAL A 36 4.98 25.68 0.73
N CYS A 37 5.62 26.86 0.70
CA CYS A 37 6.31 27.43 1.85
C CYS A 37 5.38 27.71 3.04
N VAL A 38 4.16 28.20 2.81
CA VAL A 38 3.16 28.45 3.86
C VAL A 38 2.57 27.16 4.42
N SER A 39 2.52 26.09 3.61
CA SER A 39 1.99 24.80 4.06
C SER A 39 2.91 24.11 5.07
N PHE A 40 4.23 24.25 4.96
CA PHE A 40 5.18 23.54 5.84
C PHE A 40 5.04 23.85 7.33
N PRO A 41 4.99 25.13 7.78
CA PRO A 41 4.79 25.43 9.20
C PRO A 41 3.47 24.87 9.75
N ILE A 42 2.40 24.93 8.96
CA ILE A 42 1.08 24.43 9.37
C ILE A 42 1.11 22.90 9.51
N LEU A 43 1.73 22.22 8.55
CA LEU A 43 1.90 20.77 8.58
C LEU A 43 2.75 20.29 9.76
N LEU A 44 3.80 21.05 10.11
CA LEU A 44 4.62 20.78 11.29
C LEU A 44 3.80 20.93 12.59
N MET A 45 2.91 21.92 12.67
CA MET A 45 2.00 22.08 13.81
C MET A 45 0.96 20.95 13.90
N CYS A 46 0.58 20.37 12.76
CA CYS A 46 -0.29 19.18 12.70
C CYS A 46 0.44 17.86 13.00
N GLY A 47 1.76 17.88 13.27
CA GLY A 47 2.55 16.68 13.59
C GLY A 47 2.96 15.84 12.38
N THR A 48 2.71 16.31 11.16
CA THR A 48 3.12 15.60 9.93
C THR A 48 4.55 15.95 9.56
N THR A 49 5.27 14.97 9.00
CA THR A 49 6.67 15.14 8.60
C THR A 49 6.82 15.14 7.07
N LEU A 50 7.98 15.59 6.59
CA LEU A 50 8.35 15.52 5.18
C LEU A 50 8.80 14.10 4.84
N GLN A 51 7.92 13.33 4.22
CA GLN A 51 8.12 11.95 3.80
C GLN A 51 7.68 11.75 2.34
N ARG A 52 7.94 10.57 1.75
CA ARG A 52 7.59 10.30 0.35
C ARG A 52 6.10 10.50 0.06
N ILE A 53 5.23 10.14 1.01
CA ILE A 53 3.78 10.27 0.87
C ILE A 53 3.34 11.74 0.91
N SER A 54 3.81 12.51 1.89
CA SER A 54 3.49 13.94 1.98
C SER A 54 4.09 14.75 0.80
N LEU A 55 5.30 14.42 0.34
CA LEU A 55 5.88 15.03 -0.86
C LEU A 55 5.09 14.67 -2.13
N GLY A 56 4.64 13.42 -2.27
CA GLY A 56 3.79 12.99 -3.39
C GLY A 56 2.44 13.70 -3.37
N ALA A 57 1.87 13.90 -2.18
CA ALA A 57 0.67 14.68 -1.97
C ALA A 57 0.82 16.11 -2.53
N PHE A 58 1.96 16.78 -2.29
CA PHE A 58 2.21 18.09 -2.88
C PHE A 58 2.23 18.05 -4.40
N ILE A 59 2.85 17.05 -5.02
CA ILE A 59 2.88 16.91 -6.49
C ILE A 59 1.46 16.72 -7.04
N VAL A 60 0.66 15.86 -6.41
CA VAL A 60 -0.77 15.68 -6.76
C VAL A 60 -1.54 16.99 -6.56
N ALA A 61 -1.29 17.70 -5.47
CA ALA A 61 -1.93 18.98 -5.17
C ALA A 61 -1.56 20.05 -6.19
N MET A 62 -0.33 20.08 -6.73
CA MET A 62 0.17 21.19 -7.55
C MET A 62 -0.78 21.59 -8.68
N GLY A 63 -1.33 20.60 -9.39
CA GLY A 63 -2.34 20.84 -10.41
C GLY A 63 -3.55 21.61 -9.84
N MET A 64 -4.07 21.11 -8.72
CA MET A 64 -5.21 21.69 -8.01
C MET A 64 -4.91 23.03 -7.31
N LEU A 65 -3.66 23.26 -6.89
CA LEU A 65 -3.18 24.47 -6.20
C LEU A 65 -3.11 25.65 -7.16
N VAL A 66 -2.70 25.40 -8.40
CA VAL A 66 -2.58 26.41 -9.44
C VAL A 66 -3.94 26.85 -9.97
N ASP A 67 -4.93 25.95 -10.00
CA ASP A 67 -6.27 26.24 -10.52
C ASP A 67 -6.93 27.50 -9.97
N ASN A 68 -6.90 27.70 -8.64
CA ASN A 68 -7.56 28.84 -8.02
C ASN A 68 -6.94 30.15 -8.52
N ALA A 69 -5.59 30.17 -8.60
CA ALA A 69 -4.85 31.30 -9.13
C ALA A 69 -5.09 31.50 -10.63
N VAL A 70 -5.18 30.42 -11.42
CA VAL A 70 -5.49 30.47 -12.86
C VAL A 70 -6.88 31.05 -13.11
N VAL A 71 -7.91 30.62 -12.36
CA VAL A 71 -9.27 31.12 -12.51
C VAL A 71 -9.36 32.62 -12.21
N ILE A 72 -8.71 33.06 -11.13
CA ILE A 72 -8.70 34.48 -10.75
C ILE A 72 -7.89 35.31 -11.76
N MET A 73 -6.71 34.83 -12.18
CA MET A 73 -5.84 35.53 -13.13
C MET A 73 -6.47 35.63 -14.52
N ASP A 74 -7.07 34.55 -15.04
CA ASP A 74 -7.76 34.59 -16.33
C ASP A 74 -8.96 35.54 -16.30
N GLY A 75 -9.72 35.55 -15.20
CA GLY A 75 -10.80 36.52 -14.99
C GLY A 75 -10.29 37.97 -15.01
N ILE A 76 -9.19 38.26 -14.32
CA ILE A 76 -8.54 39.59 -14.32
C ILE A 76 -8.11 39.98 -15.75
N LEU A 77 -7.51 39.05 -16.51
CA LEU A 77 -7.07 39.30 -17.88
C LEU A 77 -8.25 39.56 -18.84
N ILE A 78 -9.36 38.83 -18.69
CA ILE A 78 -10.57 39.02 -19.49
C ILE A 78 -11.21 40.38 -19.17
N ASP A 79 -11.36 40.72 -17.90
CA ASP A 79 -11.98 41.99 -17.49
C ASP A 79 -11.11 43.20 -17.88
N LYS A 80 -9.79 43.03 -17.86
CA LYS A 80 -8.85 44.01 -18.41
C LYS A 80 -9.02 44.20 -19.93
N LYS A 81 -9.17 43.12 -20.70
CA LYS A 81 -9.44 43.18 -22.15
C LYS A 81 -10.78 43.80 -22.49
N ARG A 82 -11.77 43.67 -21.60
CA ARG A 82 -13.07 44.35 -21.69
C ARG A 82 -12.99 45.86 -21.41
N GLY A 83 -11.83 46.36 -20.99
CA GLY A 83 -11.59 47.79 -20.76
C GLY A 83 -12.14 48.31 -19.43
N LEU A 84 -12.40 47.44 -18.46
CA LEU A 84 -12.82 47.83 -17.11
C LEU A 84 -11.71 48.61 -16.38
N SER A 85 -12.08 49.45 -15.40
CA SER A 85 -11.10 50.20 -14.61
C SER A 85 -10.26 49.28 -13.72
N PRO A 86 -8.99 49.63 -13.41
CA PRO A 86 -8.11 48.87 -12.52
C PRO A 86 -8.77 48.46 -11.20
N ASP A 87 -9.49 49.38 -10.56
CA ASP A 87 -10.12 49.13 -9.27
C ASP A 87 -11.28 48.12 -9.38
N THR A 88 -11.94 48.06 -10.55
CA THR A 88 -13.05 47.14 -10.79
C THR A 88 -12.55 45.75 -11.17
N TYR A 89 -11.64 45.62 -12.15
CA TYR A 89 -11.25 44.31 -12.65
C TYR A 89 -10.40 43.51 -11.66
N LEU A 90 -9.63 44.16 -10.77
CA LEU A 90 -8.80 43.47 -9.78
C LEU A 90 -9.63 42.83 -8.65
N TYR A 91 -10.77 43.43 -8.29
CA TYR A 91 -11.57 42.99 -7.13
C TYR A 91 -12.83 42.22 -7.52
N ARG A 92 -13.47 42.56 -8.66
CA ARG A 92 -14.75 41.98 -9.09
C ARG A 92 -14.71 40.46 -9.20
N ILE A 93 -13.70 39.92 -9.87
CA ILE A 93 -13.57 38.47 -10.08
C ILE A 93 -13.37 37.76 -8.74
N GLY A 94 -12.42 38.22 -7.93
CA GLY A 94 -12.15 37.63 -6.62
C GLY A 94 -13.40 37.58 -5.73
N ARG A 95 -14.17 38.68 -5.66
CA ARG A 95 -15.41 38.73 -4.88
C ARG A 95 -16.48 37.78 -5.41
N ASN A 96 -16.64 37.68 -6.72
CA ASN A 96 -17.70 36.88 -7.33
C ASN A 96 -17.38 35.38 -7.28
N THR A 97 -16.11 34.99 -7.36
CA THR A 97 -15.72 33.57 -7.39
C THR A 97 -15.26 33.01 -6.05
N ALA A 98 -15.12 33.83 -4.99
CA ALA A 98 -14.57 33.40 -3.71
C ALA A 98 -15.33 32.21 -3.08
N MET A 99 -16.66 32.30 -2.96
CA MET A 99 -17.48 31.24 -2.32
C MET A 99 -17.59 29.97 -3.17
N PRO A 100 -17.83 30.05 -4.50
CA PRO A 100 -17.77 28.87 -5.36
C PRO A 100 -16.42 28.17 -5.34
N LEU A 101 -15.31 28.92 -5.36
CA LEU A 101 -13.96 28.35 -5.29
C LEU A 101 -13.70 27.69 -3.94
N LEU A 102 -14.14 28.30 -2.82
CA LEU A 102 -14.00 27.71 -1.49
C LEU A 102 -14.81 26.40 -1.35
N GLY A 103 -16.06 26.41 -1.81
CA GLY A 103 -16.90 25.20 -1.81
C GLY A 103 -16.25 24.09 -2.63
N ALA A 104 -15.68 24.45 -3.79
CA ALA A 104 -15.01 23.48 -4.65
C ALA A 104 -13.69 22.96 -4.06
N THR A 105 -12.90 23.79 -3.36
CA THR A 105 -11.67 23.34 -2.68
C THR A 105 -11.98 22.43 -1.50
N ILE A 106 -12.97 22.76 -0.67
CA ILE A 106 -13.38 21.92 0.46
C ILE A 106 -13.92 20.57 -0.05
N ILE A 107 -14.73 20.57 -1.11
CA ILE A 107 -15.20 19.31 -1.72
C ILE A 107 -14.03 18.47 -2.22
N ALA A 108 -13.08 19.11 -2.90
CA ALA A 108 -11.92 18.42 -3.44
C ALA A 108 -10.96 17.89 -2.36
N ALA A 109 -10.88 18.54 -1.19
CA ALA A 109 -10.20 17.97 -0.03
C ALA A 109 -11.03 16.85 0.61
N SER A 110 -12.35 17.01 0.69
CA SER A 110 -13.27 16.06 1.33
C SER A 110 -13.31 14.70 0.62
N THR A 111 -13.01 14.61 -0.68
CA THR A 111 -12.93 13.32 -1.39
C THR A 111 -11.86 12.40 -0.80
N PHE A 112 -10.83 12.95 -0.16
CA PHE A 112 -9.77 12.18 0.51
C PHE A 112 -10.05 11.94 2.00
N LEU A 113 -11.15 12.48 2.55
CA LEU A 113 -11.46 12.38 3.98
C LEU A 113 -11.69 10.93 4.44
N CYS A 114 -12.33 10.11 3.61
CA CYS A 114 -12.57 8.70 3.93
C CYS A 114 -11.27 7.91 4.09
N VAL A 115 -10.23 8.27 3.34
CA VAL A 115 -8.89 7.67 3.45
C VAL A 115 -8.23 8.05 4.76
N TYR A 116 -8.35 9.33 5.16
CA TYR A 116 -7.81 9.83 6.43
C TYR A 116 -8.47 9.21 7.68
N LEU A 117 -9.76 8.89 7.60
CA LEU A 117 -10.51 8.30 8.73
C LEU A 117 -10.34 6.79 8.84
N SER A 118 -9.71 6.14 7.86
CA SER A 118 -9.56 4.69 7.82
C SER A 118 -8.53 4.24 8.87
N PRO A 119 -8.87 3.31 9.79
CA PRO A 119 -7.97 2.92 10.89
C PRO A 119 -6.96 1.82 10.52
N ASP A 120 -6.94 1.37 9.27
CA ASP A 120 -6.03 0.34 8.79
C ASP A 120 -4.65 0.89 8.41
N SER A 121 -3.70 -0.01 8.17
CA SER A 121 -2.33 0.34 7.77
C SER A 121 -2.30 1.22 6.52
N ALA A 122 -3.18 0.98 5.54
CA ALA A 122 -3.24 1.79 4.33
C ALA A 122 -3.75 3.22 4.63
N GLY A 123 -4.65 3.36 5.61
CA GLY A 123 -5.09 4.64 6.17
C GLY A 123 -3.98 5.42 6.87
N GLU A 124 -3.14 4.75 7.67
CA GLU A 124 -1.98 5.37 8.34
C GLU A 124 -0.99 5.94 7.30
N TYR A 125 -0.70 5.17 6.24
CA TYR A 125 0.16 5.65 5.16
C TYR A 125 -0.47 6.80 4.37
N ALA A 126 -1.75 6.69 4.00
CA ALA A 126 -2.42 7.68 3.16
C ALA A 126 -3.02 8.87 3.92
N GLY A 127 -3.02 8.86 5.26
CA GLY A 127 -3.57 9.94 6.08
C GLY A 127 -2.85 11.27 5.87
N ASP A 128 -1.52 11.24 5.78
CA ASP A 128 -0.71 12.42 5.49
C ASP A 128 -1.04 13.07 4.13
N LEU A 129 -1.50 12.27 3.16
CA LEU A 129 -1.93 12.78 1.87
C LEU A 129 -3.11 13.75 2.03
N PHE A 130 -4.12 13.39 2.83
CA PHE A 130 -5.28 14.26 3.08
C PHE A 130 -4.87 15.55 3.79
N LEU A 131 -4.05 15.48 4.83
CA LEU A 131 -3.63 16.66 5.59
C LEU A 131 -2.86 17.65 4.71
N VAL A 132 -1.92 17.15 3.91
CA VAL A 132 -1.15 17.98 2.96
C VAL A 132 -2.07 18.61 1.92
N LEU A 133 -2.97 17.83 1.32
CA LEU A 133 -3.92 18.36 0.33
C LEU A 133 -4.86 19.40 0.95
N CYS A 134 -5.42 19.14 2.13
CA CYS A 134 -6.34 20.05 2.81
C CYS A 134 -5.67 21.39 3.14
N VAL A 135 -4.51 21.35 3.81
CA VAL A 135 -3.77 22.55 4.21
C VAL A 135 -3.31 23.33 2.97
N SER A 136 -2.73 22.64 1.98
CA SER A 136 -2.20 23.31 0.79
C SER A 136 -3.31 23.91 -0.08
N LEU A 137 -4.43 23.22 -0.28
CA LEU A 137 -5.55 23.74 -1.08
C LEU A 137 -6.23 24.95 -0.41
N LEU A 138 -6.37 24.92 0.91
CA LEU A 138 -6.89 26.06 1.66
C LEU A 138 -5.93 27.25 1.61
N ALA A 139 -4.62 27.02 1.79
CA ALA A 139 -3.60 28.04 1.66
C ALA A 139 -3.57 28.62 0.23
N SER A 140 -3.68 27.78 -0.81
CA SER A 140 -3.79 28.19 -2.21
C SER A 140 -5.00 29.09 -2.43
N TRP A 141 -6.17 28.76 -1.87
CA TRP A 141 -7.37 29.59 -2.01
C TRP A 141 -7.18 30.99 -1.41
N VAL A 142 -6.62 31.08 -0.19
CA VAL A 142 -6.33 32.36 0.47
C VAL A 142 -5.33 33.18 -0.35
N LEU A 143 -4.23 32.55 -0.78
CA LEU A 143 -3.20 33.23 -1.58
C LEU A 143 -3.72 33.63 -2.95
N ALA A 144 -4.56 32.83 -3.61
CA ALA A 144 -5.13 33.17 -4.90
C ALA A 144 -6.03 34.42 -4.84
N LEU A 145 -6.75 34.64 -3.73
CA LEU A 145 -7.58 35.83 -3.55
C LEU A 145 -6.79 37.10 -3.15
N ILE A 146 -5.64 36.95 -2.50
CA ILE A 146 -4.84 38.08 -1.99
C ILE A 146 -3.65 38.36 -2.90
N GLN A 147 -2.78 37.37 -3.07
CA GLN A 147 -1.50 37.51 -3.76
C GLN A 147 -1.70 37.77 -5.25
N VAL A 148 -2.60 37.06 -5.93
CA VAL A 148 -2.77 37.21 -7.40
C VAL A 148 -3.21 38.64 -7.76
N PRO A 149 -4.23 39.26 -7.14
CA PRO A 149 -4.59 40.66 -7.41
C PRO A 149 -3.46 41.65 -7.07
N VAL A 150 -2.74 41.44 -5.96
CA VAL A 150 -1.63 42.32 -5.53
C VAL A 150 -0.48 42.29 -6.52
N CYS A 151 -0.06 41.09 -6.95
CA CYS A 151 0.98 40.91 -7.98
C CYS A 151 0.50 41.36 -9.36
N ALA A 152 -0.78 41.17 -9.68
CA ALA A 152 -1.37 41.65 -10.93
C ALA A 152 -1.35 43.19 -11.01
N HIS A 153 -1.62 43.89 -9.91
CA HIS A 153 -1.54 45.36 -9.87
C HIS A 153 -0.12 45.88 -10.12
N SER A 154 0.89 45.24 -9.54
CA SER A 154 2.28 45.70 -9.62
C SER A 154 3.00 45.27 -10.91
N TRP A 155 2.76 44.07 -11.42
CA TRP A 155 3.54 43.50 -12.53
C TRP A 155 2.84 43.60 -13.91
N LEU A 156 1.50 43.76 -13.97
CA LEU A 156 0.80 43.98 -15.23
C LEU A 156 0.81 45.47 -15.64
N PRO A 157 0.95 45.79 -16.94
CA PRO A 157 0.91 47.18 -17.40
C PRO A 157 -0.48 47.79 -17.20
N ARG A 158 -0.58 49.04 -16.76
CA ARG A 158 -1.85 49.72 -16.38
C ARG A 158 -2.89 49.84 -17.50
N ARG A 159 -2.49 49.82 -18.79
CA ARG A 159 -3.39 49.82 -19.96
C ARG A 159 -2.79 49.01 -21.11
N GLU A 160 -3.63 48.24 -21.82
CA GLU A 160 -3.29 47.71 -23.15
C GLU A 160 -3.53 48.80 -24.22
N LYS A 161 -2.67 48.87 -25.24
CA LYS A 161 -2.90 49.73 -26.42
C LYS A 161 -4.15 49.21 -27.16
N LYS A 162 -5.15 50.08 -27.37
CA LYS A 162 -6.32 49.76 -28.20
C LYS A 162 -5.87 49.55 -29.66
N GLU A 163 -5.86 48.32 -30.14
CA GLU A 163 -5.92 48.03 -31.58
C GLU A 163 -7.39 47.84 -31.99
N GLY A 164 -7.88 48.74 -32.86
CA GLY A 164 -9.16 48.58 -33.58
C GLY A 164 -10.43 49.06 -32.86
N LYS A 165 -11.31 49.76 -33.60
CA LYS A 165 -12.53 50.44 -33.13
C LYS A 165 -13.77 49.56 -32.91
N ASP A 166 -13.67 48.23 -33.04
CA ASP A 166 -14.81 47.29 -32.93
C ASP A 166 -14.67 46.24 -31.81
N ALA A 167 -14.21 46.65 -30.62
CA ALA A 167 -14.13 45.75 -29.47
C ALA A 167 -15.43 45.78 -28.64
N THR A 168 -16.53 45.29 -29.20
CA THR A 168 -17.69 44.87 -28.38
C THR A 168 -17.32 43.65 -27.54
N ALA A 169 -18.00 43.42 -26.42
CA ALA A 169 -17.78 42.27 -25.53
C ALA A 169 -17.78 40.90 -26.25
N ALA A 170 -18.39 40.82 -27.43
CA ALA A 170 -18.39 39.65 -28.32
C ALA A 170 -17.03 39.38 -29.01
N ALA A 171 -16.18 40.38 -29.24
CA ALA A 171 -14.91 40.22 -29.96
C ALA A 171 -13.81 39.58 -29.10
N VAL A 172 -13.82 39.78 -27.77
CA VAL A 172 -12.81 39.26 -26.83
C VAL A 172 -12.85 37.73 -26.71
N MET A 173 -14.01 37.10 -27.01
CA MET A 173 -14.24 35.66 -26.94
C MET A 173 -14.28 34.97 -28.32
N ASN A 174 -13.75 35.59 -29.37
CA ASN A 174 -13.83 35.11 -30.77
C ASN A 174 -12.55 34.47 -31.33
N SER A 175 -11.71 33.87 -30.48
CA SER A 175 -10.58 33.02 -30.91
C SER A 175 -11.06 31.82 -31.74
N PRO A 176 -10.27 31.29 -32.70
CA PRO A 176 -10.59 30.06 -33.42
C PRO A 176 -11.01 28.90 -32.52
N VAL A 177 -10.38 28.75 -31.35
CA VAL A 177 -10.75 27.73 -30.35
C VAL A 177 -12.15 27.97 -29.79
N HIS A 178 -12.48 29.21 -29.41
CA HIS A 178 -13.80 29.55 -28.89
C HIS A 178 -14.90 29.38 -29.94
N ARG A 179 -14.63 29.71 -31.22
CA ARG A 179 -15.56 29.46 -32.34
C ARG A 179 -15.78 27.98 -32.59
N PHE A 180 -14.71 27.18 -32.54
CA PHE A 180 -14.81 25.72 -32.66
C PHE A 180 -15.67 25.14 -31.55
N VAL A 181 -15.37 25.47 -30.29
CA VAL A 181 -16.16 24.97 -29.14
C VAL A 181 -17.62 25.42 -29.22
N ARG A 182 -17.88 26.69 -29.57
CA ARG A 182 -19.25 27.20 -29.76
C ARG A 182 -20.02 26.40 -30.81
N LYS A 183 -19.39 26.10 -31.96
CA LYS A 183 -19.99 25.31 -33.05
C LYS A 183 -20.24 23.87 -32.62
N THR A 184 -19.27 23.24 -31.95
CA THR A 184 -19.36 21.86 -31.46
C THR A 184 -20.46 21.71 -30.42
N ILE A 185 -20.53 22.58 -29.42
CA ILE A 185 -21.58 22.54 -28.39
C ILE A 185 -22.95 22.81 -29.01
N ALA A 186 -23.08 23.82 -29.89
CA ALA A 186 -24.34 24.12 -30.55
C ALA A 186 -24.85 22.97 -31.44
N PHE A 187 -23.95 22.21 -32.05
CA PHE A 187 -24.27 20.99 -32.81
C PHE A 187 -24.72 19.86 -31.87
N LEU A 188 -23.95 19.59 -30.81
CA LEU A 188 -24.24 18.51 -29.87
C LEU A 188 -25.53 18.75 -29.07
N ILE A 189 -25.85 20.00 -28.71
CA ILE A 189 -27.12 20.34 -28.05
C ILE A 189 -28.31 20.05 -28.99
N GLY A 190 -28.13 20.24 -30.31
CA GLY A 190 -29.15 19.89 -31.31
C GLY A 190 -29.47 18.39 -31.32
N TYR A 191 -28.46 17.54 -31.16
CA TYR A 191 -28.59 16.08 -31.13
C TYR A 191 -28.46 15.48 -29.72
N LYS A 192 -28.87 16.22 -28.67
CA LYS A 192 -28.60 15.88 -27.27
C LYS A 192 -28.98 14.45 -26.84
N ARG A 193 -30.05 13.88 -27.38
CA ARG A 193 -30.45 12.49 -27.08
C ARG A 193 -29.42 11.47 -27.58
N VAL A 194 -28.89 11.68 -28.79
CA VAL A 194 -27.88 10.80 -29.39
C VAL A 194 -26.59 10.92 -28.59
N THR A 195 -26.13 12.14 -28.32
CA THR A 195 -24.88 12.36 -27.58
C THR A 195 -24.91 11.76 -26.18
N ILE A 196 -26.01 11.93 -25.44
CA ILE A 196 -26.18 11.32 -24.12
C ILE A 196 -26.17 9.78 -24.21
N THR A 197 -26.87 9.21 -25.21
CA THR A 197 -26.91 7.75 -25.40
C THR A 197 -25.52 7.20 -25.71
N VAL A 198 -24.77 7.85 -26.61
CA VAL A 198 -23.38 7.46 -26.93
C VAL A 198 -22.48 7.55 -25.69
N ALA A 199 -22.62 8.61 -24.89
CA ALA A 199 -21.84 8.76 -23.66
C ALA A 199 -22.13 7.64 -22.65
N VAL A 200 -23.40 7.27 -22.47
CA VAL A 200 -23.81 6.17 -21.58
C VAL A 200 -23.31 4.82 -22.10
N VAL A 201 -23.40 4.56 -23.41
CA VAL A 201 -22.85 3.33 -24.02
C VAL A 201 -21.34 3.24 -23.80
N LEU A 202 -20.63 4.36 -24.00
CA LEU A 202 -19.17 4.42 -23.76
C LEU A 202 -18.84 4.15 -22.28
N LEU A 203 -19.62 4.71 -21.35
CA LEU A 203 -19.47 4.42 -19.92
C LEU A 203 -19.65 2.93 -19.62
N VAL A 204 -20.69 2.29 -20.16
CA VAL A 204 -20.93 0.85 -19.97
C VAL A 204 -19.77 0.01 -20.55
N LEU A 205 -19.27 0.36 -21.74
CA LEU A 205 -18.10 -0.30 -22.34
C LEU A 205 -16.86 -0.16 -21.46
N CYS A 206 -16.59 1.02 -20.90
CA CYS A 206 -15.48 1.23 -19.98
C CYS A 206 -15.66 0.45 -18.68
N LEU A 207 -16.87 0.39 -18.11
CA LEU A 207 -17.15 -0.42 -16.91
C LEU A 207 -16.94 -1.92 -17.15
N ILE A 208 -17.25 -2.42 -18.35
CA ILE A 208 -16.91 -3.79 -18.74
C ILE A 208 -15.39 -3.96 -18.86
N GLY A 209 -14.69 -2.97 -19.43
CA GLY A 209 -13.24 -2.95 -19.58
C GLY A 209 -12.48 -2.96 -18.24
N VAL A 210 -13.08 -2.48 -17.14
CA VAL A 210 -12.46 -2.55 -15.80
C VAL A 210 -12.14 -3.99 -15.41
N LYS A 211 -12.94 -4.98 -15.85
CA LYS A 211 -12.67 -6.41 -15.57
C LYS A 211 -11.40 -6.94 -16.24
N GLN A 212 -10.91 -6.27 -17.27
CA GLN A 212 -9.68 -6.64 -17.98
C GLN A 212 -8.44 -5.95 -17.41
N VAL A 213 -8.60 -4.96 -16.53
CA VAL A 213 -7.47 -4.29 -15.90
C VAL A 213 -6.85 -5.22 -14.86
N LYS A 214 -5.52 -5.35 -14.88
CA LYS A 214 -4.79 -6.14 -13.88
C LYS A 214 -5.07 -5.58 -12.48
N ASN A 215 -5.48 -6.43 -11.54
CA ASN A 215 -5.69 -6.01 -10.15
C ASN A 215 -4.47 -6.39 -9.31
N LEU A 216 -3.80 -5.39 -8.74
CA LEU A 216 -2.71 -5.54 -7.78
C LEU A 216 -2.89 -4.46 -6.74
N PHE A 217 -3.27 -4.79 -5.50
CA PHE A 217 -3.63 -3.76 -4.53
C PHE A 217 -2.42 -2.98 -4.01
N PHE A 218 -1.36 -3.68 -3.62
CA PHE A 218 -0.16 -3.05 -3.07
C PHE A 218 0.90 -2.80 -4.16
N PRO A 219 1.28 -1.55 -4.44
CA PRO A 219 2.40 -1.27 -5.33
C PRO A 219 3.74 -1.59 -4.67
N ASP A 220 4.75 -1.81 -5.50
CA ASP A 220 6.13 -1.95 -5.05
C ASP A 220 6.71 -0.60 -4.63
N PHE A 221 7.65 -0.63 -3.69
CA PHE A 221 8.46 0.51 -3.35
C PHE A 221 9.70 0.62 -4.24
N ASP A 222 10.07 1.85 -4.57
CA ASP A 222 11.35 2.20 -5.20
C ASP A 222 12.48 2.13 -4.18
N TYR A 223 12.83 0.89 -3.81
CA TYR A 223 14.03 0.54 -3.07
C TYR A 223 15.08 0.00 -4.02
N LYS A 224 16.32 0.27 -3.69
CA LYS A 224 17.50 -0.27 -4.37
C LYS A 224 17.85 -1.69 -3.91
N GLN A 225 16.97 -2.31 -3.13
CA GLN A 225 17.23 -3.54 -2.41
C GLN A 225 16.09 -4.51 -2.65
N PHE A 226 16.41 -5.80 -2.68
CA PHE A 226 15.43 -6.88 -2.61
C PHE A 226 15.94 -7.98 -1.69
N VAL A 227 15.03 -8.80 -1.19
CA VAL A 227 15.36 -9.86 -0.22
C VAL A 227 15.25 -11.21 -0.91
N VAL A 228 16.20 -12.09 -0.63
CA VAL A 228 16.16 -13.50 -0.99
C VAL A 228 16.04 -14.32 0.29
N GLU A 229 14.86 -14.87 0.53
CA GLU A 229 14.59 -15.77 1.65
C GLU A 229 15.03 -17.19 1.26
N CYS A 230 15.81 -17.82 2.14
CA CYS A 230 16.37 -19.15 1.94
C CYS A 230 16.00 -20.05 3.12
N PHE A 231 15.24 -21.10 2.84
CA PHE A 231 14.92 -22.13 3.82
C PHE A 231 15.62 -23.44 3.44
N PHE A 232 16.52 -23.87 4.31
CA PHE A 232 17.22 -25.14 4.19
C PHE A 232 16.40 -26.27 4.84
N PRO A 233 16.74 -27.54 4.59
CA PRO A 233 16.07 -28.65 5.27
C PRO A 233 16.12 -28.48 6.79
N SER A 234 15.01 -28.78 7.49
CA SER A 234 14.86 -28.53 8.94
C SER A 234 15.96 -29.17 9.82
N ALA A 235 16.61 -30.22 9.35
CA ALA A 235 17.68 -30.93 10.06
C ALA A 235 19.10 -30.38 9.75
N ALA A 236 19.22 -29.29 9.00
CA ALA A 236 20.51 -28.70 8.66
C ALA A 236 21.15 -28.03 9.90
N ASN A 237 22.45 -28.25 10.09
CA ASN A 237 23.21 -27.60 11.15
C ASN A 237 23.37 -26.10 10.83
N ALA A 238 23.20 -25.24 11.85
CA ALA A 238 23.42 -23.80 11.78
C ALA A 238 24.75 -23.42 11.13
N ASP A 239 25.86 -24.11 11.45
CA ASP A 239 27.18 -23.82 10.86
C ASP A 239 27.20 -24.11 9.35
N THR A 240 26.50 -25.17 8.92
CA THR A 240 26.40 -25.54 7.51
C THR A 240 25.55 -24.53 6.76
N VAL A 241 24.44 -24.10 7.36
CA VAL A 241 23.57 -23.05 6.80
C VAL A 241 24.33 -21.73 6.66
N CYS A 242 25.09 -21.34 7.68
CA CYS A 242 25.96 -20.14 7.63
C CYS A 242 26.96 -20.23 6.47
N ALA A 243 27.68 -21.35 6.36
CA ALA A 243 28.64 -21.56 5.27
C ALA A 243 27.97 -21.50 3.88
N ARG A 244 26.79 -22.11 3.72
CA ARG A 244 26.01 -22.07 2.48
C ARG A 244 25.52 -20.67 2.13
N LEU A 245 25.01 -19.91 3.10
CA LEU A 245 24.57 -18.54 2.89
C LEU A 245 25.74 -17.63 2.47
N LEU A 246 26.92 -17.82 3.06
CA LEU A 246 28.13 -17.11 2.65
C LEU A 246 28.53 -17.47 1.22
N GLU A 247 28.53 -18.76 0.87
CA GLU A 247 28.78 -19.25 -0.49
C GLU A 247 27.80 -18.63 -1.52
N MET A 248 26.49 -18.65 -1.21
CA MET A 248 25.45 -18.01 -2.01
C MET A 248 25.70 -16.50 -2.15
N SER A 249 26.11 -15.82 -1.07
CA SER A 249 26.39 -14.38 -1.11
C SER A 249 27.56 -14.02 -2.04
N GLU A 250 28.65 -14.79 -1.98
CA GLU A 250 29.81 -14.61 -2.86
C GLU A 250 29.43 -14.86 -4.32
N ARG A 251 28.58 -15.85 -4.57
CA ARG A 251 28.11 -16.21 -5.90
C ARG A 251 27.20 -15.14 -6.51
N VAL A 252 26.32 -14.55 -5.71
CA VAL A 252 25.48 -13.41 -6.11
C VAL A 252 26.35 -12.16 -6.37
N LEU A 253 27.38 -11.91 -5.55
CA LEU A 253 28.32 -10.79 -5.71
C LEU A 253 29.16 -10.84 -7.00
N GLN A 254 29.24 -11.98 -7.68
CA GLN A 254 29.93 -12.08 -8.98
C GLN A 254 29.20 -11.29 -10.08
N ASN A 255 27.91 -10.97 -9.88
CA ASN A 255 27.16 -10.14 -10.81
C ASN A 255 27.56 -8.67 -10.66
N PRO A 256 28.09 -8.01 -11.71
CA PRO A 256 28.56 -6.62 -11.62
C PRO A 256 27.46 -5.59 -11.37
N GLN A 257 26.18 -5.98 -11.49
CA GLN A 257 25.02 -5.12 -11.20
C GLN A 257 24.65 -5.08 -9.71
N ILE A 258 25.28 -5.92 -8.89
CA ILE A 258 25.02 -6.05 -7.45
C ILE A 258 26.17 -5.35 -6.70
N GLU A 259 25.84 -4.40 -5.84
CA GLU A 259 26.83 -3.58 -5.12
C GLU A 259 27.24 -4.23 -3.79
N ARG A 260 26.28 -4.83 -3.08
CA ARG A 260 26.50 -5.45 -1.78
C ARG A 260 25.47 -6.55 -1.53
N VAL A 261 25.86 -7.56 -0.79
CA VAL A 261 24.96 -8.57 -0.24
C VAL A 261 25.18 -8.64 1.26
N ALA A 262 24.14 -8.43 2.04
CA ALA A 262 24.15 -8.66 3.49
C ALA A 262 23.44 -9.97 3.79
N VAL A 263 24.03 -10.78 4.67
CA VAL A 263 23.50 -12.09 5.06
C VAL A 263 22.99 -12.01 6.49
N SER A 264 21.82 -12.59 6.73
CA SER A 264 21.29 -12.80 8.07
C SER A 264 20.82 -14.25 8.22
N GLN A 265 21.08 -14.87 9.38
CA GLN A 265 20.67 -16.24 9.69
C GLN A 265 19.78 -16.23 10.93
N GLY A 266 18.83 -17.16 11.00
CA GLY A 266 17.95 -17.35 12.15
C GLY A 266 16.66 -16.55 12.03
N SER A 267 16.78 -15.25 11.77
CA SER A 267 15.66 -14.33 11.64
C SER A 267 15.99 -13.14 10.75
N ALA A 268 14.95 -12.46 10.29
CA ALA A 268 15.09 -11.15 9.66
C ALA A 268 15.75 -10.14 10.63
N PRO A 269 16.77 -9.37 10.20
CA PRO A 269 17.47 -8.44 11.06
C PRO A 269 16.57 -7.25 11.41
N ALA A 270 16.34 -7.07 12.71
CA ALA A 270 15.35 -6.13 13.25
C ALA A 270 15.58 -4.65 12.90
N HIS A 271 16.79 -4.26 12.46
CA HIS A 271 17.16 -2.86 12.24
C HIS A 271 17.05 -2.38 10.77
N TYR A 272 16.75 -3.26 9.80
CA TYR A 272 16.93 -2.93 8.37
C TYR A 272 15.67 -2.48 7.60
N CYS A 273 14.44 -2.92 7.96
CA CYS A 273 13.20 -2.37 7.38
C CYS A 273 11.93 -2.95 8.03
N LEU A 274 10.99 -2.11 8.49
CA LEU A 274 9.68 -2.53 9.04
C LEU A 274 8.62 -2.79 7.97
N VAL A 275 8.95 -2.62 6.68
CA VAL A 275 8.02 -2.78 5.54
C VAL A 275 8.07 -4.18 4.93
N ARG A 276 8.10 -5.21 5.78
CA ARG A 276 7.93 -6.62 5.43
C ARG A 276 7.66 -7.45 6.69
N PRO A 277 7.10 -8.67 6.58
CA PRO A 277 7.03 -9.58 7.71
C PRO A 277 8.43 -9.92 8.22
N MET A 278 8.56 -10.02 9.54
CA MET A 278 9.79 -10.47 10.19
C MET A 278 9.77 -11.99 10.29
N THR A 279 10.10 -12.64 9.19
CA THR A 279 10.19 -14.09 9.12
C THR A 279 11.28 -14.59 10.08
N SER A 280 10.95 -15.60 10.87
CA SER A 280 11.87 -16.31 11.75
C SER A 280 11.80 -17.78 11.43
N GLY A 281 12.95 -18.39 11.18
CA GLY A 281 13.00 -19.81 10.87
C GLY A 281 13.98 -20.61 11.70
N GLY A 282 14.68 -19.97 12.65
CA GLY A 282 15.74 -20.61 13.42
C GLY A 282 16.88 -21.06 12.54
N ASP A 283 17.55 -22.14 12.93
CA ASP A 283 18.83 -22.54 12.34
C ASP A 283 18.77 -22.91 10.84
N CYS A 284 17.60 -23.30 10.35
CA CYS A 284 17.35 -23.67 8.95
C CYS A 284 16.98 -22.49 8.03
N TYR A 285 16.91 -21.27 8.55
CA TYR A 285 16.55 -20.07 7.79
C TYR A 285 17.70 -19.08 7.68
N GLY A 286 17.81 -18.49 6.51
CA GLY A 286 18.56 -17.27 6.33
C GLY A 286 18.02 -16.43 5.18
N GLU A 287 18.53 -15.22 5.09
CA GLU A 287 18.15 -14.29 4.04
C GLU A 287 19.36 -13.52 3.53
N LEU A 288 19.32 -13.23 2.22
CA LEU A 288 20.26 -12.35 1.56
C LEU A 288 19.54 -11.05 1.22
N ILE A 289 20.02 -9.93 1.76
CA ILE A 289 19.58 -8.59 1.40
C ILE A 289 20.54 -8.10 0.31
N VAL A 290 20.03 -8.00 -0.92
CA VAL A 290 20.82 -7.69 -2.11
C VAL A 290 20.63 -6.23 -2.48
N ASP A 291 21.73 -5.47 -2.46
CA ASP A 291 21.77 -4.07 -2.86
C ASP A 291 22.17 -3.93 -4.33
N CYS A 292 21.38 -3.21 -5.10
CA CYS A 292 21.63 -2.83 -6.49
C CYS A 292 21.80 -1.30 -6.61
N LYS A 293 22.22 -0.85 -7.79
CA LYS A 293 22.43 0.58 -8.08
C LYS A 293 21.14 1.41 -8.01
N ASP A 294 20.04 0.87 -8.51
CA ASP A 294 18.74 1.51 -8.66
C ASP A 294 17.61 0.48 -8.80
N TYR A 295 16.35 0.92 -8.64
CA TYR A 295 15.18 0.03 -8.68
C TYR A 295 15.00 -0.67 -10.04
N ARG A 296 15.39 -0.06 -11.16
CA ARG A 296 15.28 -0.73 -12.47
C ARG A 296 16.20 -1.94 -12.52
N THR A 297 17.43 -1.77 -12.03
CA THR A 297 18.37 -2.87 -11.85
C THR A 297 17.81 -3.96 -10.93
N VAL A 298 17.13 -3.60 -9.82
CA VAL A 298 16.45 -4.60 -8.96
C VAL A 298 15.45 -5.45 -9.75
N VAL A 299 14.55 -4.82 -10.50
CA VAL A 299 13.52 -5.52 -11.30
C VAL A 299 14.16 -6.43 -12.36
N GLU A 300 15.27 -6.00 -12.97
CA GLU A 300 16.00 -6.79 -13.95
C GLU A 300 16.78 -7.96 -13.32
N GLN A 301 17.36 -7.78 -12.13
CA GLN A 301 18.22 -8.78 -11.50
C GLN A 301 17.47 -9.83 -10.67
N ILE A 302 16.28 -9.52 -10.14
CA ILE A 302 15.45 -10.50 -9.41
C ILE A 302 15.28 -11.83 -10.16
N PRO A 303 14.82 -11.86 -11.43
CA PRO A 303 14.63 -13.14 -12.14
C PRO A 303 15.96 -13.88 -12.36
N VAL A 304 17.04 -13.15 -12.64
CA VAL A 304 18.38 -13.70 -12.88
C VAL A 304 18.92 -14.39 -11.62
N VAL A 305 18.89 -13.67 -10.49
CA VAL A 305 19.38 -14.18 -9.20
C VAL A 305 18.49 -15.34 -8.71
N ARG A 306 17.17 -15.23 -8.87
CA ARG A 306 16.24 -16.30 -8.51
C ARG A 306 16.52 -17.59 -9.27
N GLU A 307 16.67 -17.51 -10.59
CA GLU A 307 16.91 -18.68 -11.43
C GLU A 307 18.30 -19.29 -11.15
N GLN A 308 19.31 -18.44 -10.99
CA GLN A 308 20.66 -18.87 -10.64
C GLN A 308 20.66 -19.66 -9.32
N LEU A 309 20.11 -19.08 -8.24
CA LEU A 309 20.13 -19.71 -6.93
C LEU A 309 19.26 -20.98 -6.90
N ARG A 310 18.05 -20.96 -7.49
CA ARG A 310 17.18 -22.16 -7.55
C ARG A 310 17.82 -23.32 -8.33
N ARG A 311 18.69 -23.02 -9.31
CA ARG A 311 19.41 -24.03 -10.09
C ARG A 311 20.64 -24.57 -9.36
N GLU A 312 21.40 -23.70 -8.69
CA GLU A 312 22.66 -24.07 -8.01
C GLU A 312 22.42 -24.72 -6.64
N TYR A 313 21.33 -24.36 -5.96
CA TYR A 313 20.97 -24.85 -4.61
C TYR A 313 19.56 -25.46 -4.60
N PRO A 314 19.34 -26.62 -5.24
CA PRO A 314 18.02 -27.26 -5.32
C PRO A 314 17.53 -27.84 -3.98
N ASP A 315 18.42 -27.98 -3.01
CA ASP A 315 18.14 -28.46 -1.65
C ASP A 315 17.54 -27.37 -0.73
N ALA A 316 17.70 -26.10 -1.09
CA ALA A 316 17.13 -24.97 -0.36
C ALA A 316 15.89 -24.43 -1.09
N TYR A 317 14.85 -24.09 -0.33
CA TYR A 317 13.70 -23.33 -0.83
C TYR A 317 14.07 -21.84 -0.90
N ILE A 318 14.12 -21.32 -2.13
CA ILE A 318 14.57 -19.95 -2.42
C ILE A 318 13.42 -19.10 -2.98
N ARG A 319 13.18 -17.99 -2.29
CA ARG A 319 12.13 -17.04 -2.61
C ARG A 319 12.66 -15.62 -2.68
N THR A 320 12.25 -14.87 -3.69
CA THR A 320 12.66 -13.46 -3.86
C THR A 320 11.50 -12.54 -3.57
N ARG A 321 11.71 -11.51 -2.75
CA ARG A 321 10.68 -10.54 -2.35
C ARG A 321 11.12 -9.11 -2.62
N LYS A 322 10.19 -8.31 -3.16
CA LYS A 322 10.28 -6.85 -3.24
C LYS A 322 9.64 -6.22 -2.02
N TYR A 323 10.10 -5.03 -1.65
CA TYR A 323 9.45 -4.26 -0.61
C TYR A 323 8.14 -3.67 -1.13
N ASN A 324 7.04 -3.93 -0.43
CA ASN A 324 5.71 -3.41 -0.73
C ASN A 324 4.94 -3.12 0.58
N PHE A 325 3.70 -2.66 0.46
CA PHE A 325 2.83 -2.37 1.61
C PHE A 325 2.25 -3.62 2.31
N SER A 326 2.45 -4.83 1.77
CA SER A 326 2.04 -6.07 2.45
C SER A 326 3.04 -6.43 3.53
N ILE A 327 2.88 -5.79 4.70
CA ILE A 327 3.83 -5.90 5.81
C ILE A 327 3.56 -7.10 6.72
N SER A 328 2.35 -7.66 6.72
CA SER A 328 1.94 -8.70 7.67
C SER A 328 1.82 -10.09 7.04
N THR A 329 1.80 -10.21 5.71
CA THR A 329 1.59 -11.52 5.04
C THR A 329 2.90 -12.15 4.63
N SER A 330 3.03 -13.46 4.91
CA SER A 330 4.17 -14.27 4.52
C SER A 330 4.16 -14.44 3.01
N HIS A 331 3.06 -14.94 2.46
CA HIS A 331 2.79 -15.11 1.04
C HIS A 331 1.70 -14.17 0.55
N THR A 332 1.62 -14.07 -0.76
CA THR A 332 0.60 -13.21 -1.40
C THR A 332 -0.78 -13.85 -1.35
N VAL A 333 -0.86 -15.18 -1.48
CA VAL A 333 -2.10 -15.98 -1.37
C VAL A 333 -1.92 -17.04 -0.29
N GLU A 334 -2.82 -17.04 0.68
CA GLU A 334 -2.80 -17.97 1.82
C GLU A 334 -4.22 -18.49 2.07
N VAL A 335 -4.31 -19.79 2.39
CA VAL A 335 -5.56 -20.45 2.79
C VAL A 335 -5.35 -21.07 4.16
N GLU A 336 -6.11 -20.57 5.12
CA GLU A 336 -6.03 -20.95 6.51
C GLU A 336 -7.04 -22.06 6.82
N PHE A 337 -6.57 -23.14 7.45
CA PHE A 337 -7.40 -24.18 8.03
C PHE A 337 -7.21 -24.19 9.54
N SER A 338 -8.31 -24.09 10.29
CA SER A 338 -8.32 -24.13 11.76
C SER A 338 -9.06 -25.38 12.25
N GLY A 339 -8.56 -26.00 13.33
CA GLY A 339 -9.15 -27.22 13.86
C GLY A 339 -8.39 -27.83 15.04
N PRO A 340 -8.92 -28.90 15.67
CA PRO A 340 -8.31 -29.51 16.84
C PRO A 340 -7.15 -30.46 16.53
N ASP A 341 -7.27 -31.32 15.52
CA ASP A 341 -6.29 -32.38 15.21
C ASP A 341 -5.24 -31.93 14.17
N PRO A 342 -3.93 -31.91 14.52
CA PRO A 342 -2.82 -31.67 13.60
C PRO A 342 -2.80 -32.55 12.34
N ALA A 343 -3.19 -33.83 12.45
CA ALA A 343 -3.11 -34.77 11.33
C ALA A 343 -4.12 -34.41 10.23
N VAL A 344 -5.35 -34.06 10.63
CA VAL A 344 -6.40 -33.60 9.71
C VAL A 344 -6.01 -32.26 9.08
N LEU A 345 -5.43 -31.34 9.87
CA LEU A 345 -4.94 -30.05 9.35
C LEU A 345 -3.88 -30.24 8.27
N ARG A 346 -2.90 -31.12 8.47
CA ARG A 346 -1.90 -31.49 7.44
C ARG A 346 -2.57 -32.05 6.19
N GLN A 347 -3.60 -32.88 6.34
CA GLN A 347 -4.33 -33.46 5.20
C GLN A 347 -5.09 -32.39 4.40
N LEU A 348 -5.76 -31.45 5.07
CA LEU A 348 -6.48 -30.35 4.43
C LEU A 348 -5.52 -29.39 3.71
N SER A 349 -4.43 -29.02 4.37
CA SER A 349 -3.37 -28.20 3.78
C SER A 349 -2.72 -28.87 2.57
N ALA A 350 -2.42 -30.17 2.63
CA ALA A 350 -1.87 -30.91 1.49
C ALA A 350 -2.83 -30.97 0.29
N GLN A 351 -4.14 -31.08 0.52
CA GLN A 351 -5.14 -31.00 -0.56
C GLN A 351 -5.16 -29.61 -1.20
N ALA A 352 -5.11 -28.56 -0.38
CA ALA A 352 -5.04 -27.18 -0.88
C ALA A 352 -3.75 -26.92 -1.67
N GLU A 353 -2.59 -27.40 -1.18
CA GLU A 353 -1.32 -27.31 -1.89
C GLU A 353 -1.36 -28.01 -3.25
N GLU A 354 -1.99 -29.19 -3.35
CA GLU A 354 -2.12 -29.90 -4.63
C GLU A 354 -3.01 -29.14 -5.61
N ILE A 355 -4.09 -28.49 -5.14
CA ILE A 355 -4.90 -27.59 -5.98
C ILE A 355 -4.05 -26.39 -6.44
N MET A 356 -3.29 -25.78 -5.55
CA MET A 356 -2.42 -24.65 -5.87
C MET A 356 -1.37 -25.01 -6.92
N ARG A 357 -0.70 -26.16 -6.80
CA ARG A 357 0.32 -26.63 -7.76
C ARG A 357 -0.23 -26.91 -9.15
N ARG A 358 -1.53 -27.24 -9.28
CA ARG A 358 -2.19 -27.49 -10.58
C ARG A 358 -2.50 -26.21 -11.35
N SER A 359 -2.60 -25.05 -10.68
CA SER A 359 -2.94 -23.79 -11.35
C SER A 359 -1.74 -23.22 -12.13
N PRO A 360 -1.90 -22.83 -13.42
CA PRO A 360 -0.82 -22.24 -14.20
C PRO A 360 -0.40 -20.84 -13.71
N TYR A 361 -1.26 -20.18 -12.94
CA TYR A 361 -1.02 -18.83 -12.41
C TYR A 361 -0.22 -18.84 -11.10
N VAL A 362 0.07 -20.01 -10.52
CA VAL A 362 0.83 -20.17 -9.26
C VAL A 362 2.28 -20.54 -9.57
N ASP A 363 3.24 -19.97 -8.84
CA ASP A 363 4.62 -20.50 -8.84
C ASP A 363 4.62 -21.82 -8.08
N ALA A 364 4.62 -22.95 -8.81
CA ALA A 364 4.60 -24.28 -8.21
C ALA A 364 5.76 -24.52 -7.22
N TYR A 365 6.87 -23.78 -7.36
CA TYR A 365 7.99 -23.83 -6.42
C TYR A 365 7.65 -23.15 -5.10
N SER A 366 6.81 -22.11 -5.10
CA SER A 366 6.41 -21.34 -3.91
C SER A 366 5.38 -22.02 -3.02
N VAL A 367 4.74 -23.10 -3.49
CA VAL A 367 3.66 -23.75 -2.75
C VAL A 367 4.22 -24.51 -1.55
N GLN A 368 3.77 -24.14 -0.35
CA GLN A 368 4.19 -24.76 0.91
C GLN A 368 3.13 -24.56 2.02
N ASN A 369 3.44 -24.98 3.24
CA ASN A 369 2.67 -24.67 4.44
C ASN A 369 3.54 -24.10 5.57
N ASN A 370 2.89 -23.33 6.44
CA ASN A 370 3.54 -22.58 7.52
C ASN A 370 3.99 -23.43 8.74
N TRP A 371 3.66 -24.72 8.80
CA TRP A 371 4.07 -25.62 9.89
C TRP A 371 5.45 -26.28 9.69
N LYS A 372 6.10 -26.02 8.54
CA LYS A 372 7.37 -26.66 8.13
C LYS A 372 7.27 -28.20 8.10
N PRO A 373 8.29 -28.94 7.63
CA PRO A 373 8.32 -30.39 7.78
C PRO A 373 8.41 -30.83 9.25
N ARG A 374 7.84 -31.99 9.59
CA ARG A 374 7.99 -32.60 10.92
C ARG A 374 9.45 -32.87 11.24
N GLY A 375 9.85 -32.62 12.48
CA GLY A 375 11.18 -32.93 12.98
C GLY A 375 11.26 -34.35 13.50
N LYS A 376 12.50 -34.84 13.58
CA LYS A 376 12.81 -36.10 14.24
C LYS A 376 13.08 -35.82 15.70
N ALA A 377 12.28 -36.41 16.59
CA ALA A 377 12.46 -36.31 18.03
C ALA A 377 12.94 -37.65 18.59
N LEU A 378 13.83 -37.60 19.56
CA LEU A 378 14.19 -38.77 20.37
C LEU A 378 13.35 -38.74 21.64
N VAL A 379 12.45 -39.72 21.77
CA VAL A 379 11.52 -39.80 22.89
C VAL A 379 11.99 -40.89 23.84
N ALA A 380 12.36 -40.48 25.06
CA ALA A 380 12.63 -41.39 26.16
C ALA A 380 11.32 -41.66 26.92
N GLU A 381 10.82 -42.90 26.86
CA GLU A 381 9.59 -43.29 27.54
C GLU A 381 9.84 -43.54 29.03
N TYR A 382 9.45 -42.58 29.88
CA TYR A 382 9.62 -42.67 31.33
C TYR A 382 8.78 -43.83 31.91
N ASP A 383 9.45 -44.82 32.48
CA ASP A 383 8.78 -45.88 33.24
C ASP A 383 8.65 -45.45 34.71
N GLN A 384 7.42 -45.20 35.12
CA GLN A 384 7.14 -44.74 36.48
C GLN A 384 7.49 -45.79 37.54
N GLN A 385 7.35 -47.09 37.25
CA GLN A 385 7.56 -48.14 38.25
C GLN A 385 9.04 -48.30 38.57
N ASP A 386 9.89 -48.38 37.55
CA ASP A 386 11.34 -48.56 37.73
C ASP A 386 12.03 -47.26 38.17
N ALA A 387 11.52 -46.10 37.75
CA ALA A 387 11.98 -44.82 38.26
C ALA A 387 11.69 -44.64 39.75
N LEU A 388 10.50 -45.02 40.24
CA LEU A 388 10.16 -44.97 41.67
C LEU A 388 11.05 -45.91 42.50
N ARG A 389 11.38 -47.10 42.00
CA ARG A 389 12.33 -48.03 42.66
C ARG A 389 13.73 -47.44 42.78
N SER A 390 14.12 -46.61 41.82
CA SER A 390 15.43 -45.95 41.76
C SER A 390 15.45 -44.58 42.45
N GLY A 391 14.33 -44.13 43.00
CA GLY A 391 14.17 -42.82 43.62
C GLY A 391 14.16 -41.64 42.63
N ILE A 392 14.03 -41.91 41.32
CA ILE A 392 14.18 -40.91 40.25
C ILE A 392 12.81 -40.37 39.84
N GLY A 393 12.67 -39.05 39.88
CA GLY A 393 11.51 -38.35 39.36
C GLY A 393 11.59 -38.11 37.84
N ARG A 394 10.44 -37.81 37.23
CA ARG A 394 10.38 -37.42 35.80
C ARG A 394 11.20 -36.16 35.50
N SER A 395 11.26 -35.22 36.45
CA SER A 395 12.08 -34.00 36.34
C SER A 395 13.59 -34.30 36.35
N ASP A 396 14.02 -35.33 37.08
CA ASP A 396 15.43 -35.71 37.17
C ASP A 396 15.92 -36.28 35.84
N VAL A 397 15.09 -37.11 35.19
CA VAL A 397 15.33 -37.61 33.83
C VAL A 397 15.43 -36.45 32.83
N ALA A 398 14.50 -35.50 32.91
CA ALA A 398 14.52 -34.33 32.02
C ALA A 398 15.79 -33.47 32.21
N ASN A 399 16.21 -33.22 33.46
CA ASN A 399 17.41 -32.47 33.77
C ASN A 399 18.68 -33.19 33.31
N ALA A 400 18.76 -34.51 33.50
CA ALA A 400 19.89 -35.32 33.06
C ALA A 400 20.03 -35.34 31.53
N LEU A 401 18.90 -35.47 30.82
CA LEU A 401 18.85 -35.36 29.36
C LEU A 401 19.32 -33.97 28.92
N LEU A 402 18.77 -32.89 29.49
CA LEU A 402 19.15 -31.51 29.16
C LEU A 402 20.64 -31.25 29.41
N ALA A 403 21.18 -31.74 30.53
CA ALA A 403 22.59 -31.57 30.85
C ALA A 403 23.51 -32.38 29.91
N ALA A 404 23.07 -33.53 29.41
CA ALA A 404 23.84 -34.33 28.45
C ALA A 404 23.76 -33.78 27.02
N THR A 405 22.64 -33.15 26.63
CA THR A 405 22.41 -32.63 25.28
C THR A 405 22.66 -31.12 25.18
N ASP A 406 21.68 -30.29 25.56
CA ASP A 406 21.63 -28.85 25.30
C ASP A 406 22.32 -28.00 26.37
N CYS A 407 22.96 -28.68 27.33
CA CYS A 407 23.55 -28.14 28.53
C CYS A 407 22.51 -27.52 29.49
N MET A 408 22.57 -27.88 30.76
CA MET A 408 21.64 -27.40 31.77
C MET A 408 22.16 -26.08 32.35
N THR A 409 21.43 -24.97 32.22
CA THR A 409 21.81 -23.72 32.88
C THR A 409 21.69 -23.85 34.41
N VAL A 410 22.80 -23.68 35.12
CA VAL A 410 22.89 -23.82 36.58
C VAL A 410 23.09 -22.49 37.31
N GLY A 411 23.43 -21.42 36.59
CA GLY A 411 23.60 -20.11 37.19
C GLY A 411 23.90 -19.03 36.15
N VAL A 412 24.06 -17.80 36.63
CA VAL A 412 24.44 -16.64 35.82
C VAL A 412 25.62 -15.97 36.50
N LEU A 413 26.65 -15.69 35.71
CA LEU A 413 27.79 -14.87 36.11
C LEU A 413 27.58 -13.47 35.53
N ASN A 414 27.55 -12.46 36.40
CA ASN A 414 27.54 -11.07 35.96
C ASN A 414 28.98 -10.64 35.69
N ASP A 415 29.33 -10.50 34.41
CA ASP A 415 30.61 -9.97 33.93
C ASP A 415 30.39 -8.56 33.38
N GLN A 416 30.64 -7.56 34.24
CA GLN A 416 30.37 -6.14 33.98
C GLN A 416 28.90 -5.92 33.53
N ASP A 417 28.71 -5.47 32.28
CA ASP A 417 27.41 -5.20 31.69
C ASP A 417 26.78 -6.43 31.00
N ARG A 418 27.43 -7.60 31.06
CA ARG A 418 26.97 -8.83 30.41
C ARG A 418 26.60 -9.90 31.44
N MET A 419 25.44 -10.51 31.23
CA MET A 419 25.04 -11.73 31.93
C MET A 419 25.53 -12.94 31.13
N VAL A 420 26.43 -13.72 31.70
CA VAL A 420 26.96 -14.95 31.10
C VAL A 420 26.29 -16.15 31.78
N LEU A 421 25.58 -16.97 31.00
CA LEU A 421 24.95 -18.19 31.51
C LEU A 421 26.02 -19.23 31.82
N LEU A 422 25.99 -19.79 33.04
CA LEU A 422 26.81 -20.93 33.43
C LEU A 422 26.02 -22.20 33.15
N ASN A 423 26.49 -23.00 32.19
CA ASN A 423 25.84 -24.25 31.80
C ASN A 423 26.63 -25.46 32.29
N LEU A 424 25.94 -26.43 32.88
CA LEU A 424 26.42 -27.76 33.21
C LEU A 424 26.25 -28.67 32.00
N GLN A 425 27.35 -29.28 31.54
CA GLN A 425 27.33 -30.27 30.48
C GLN A 425 27.90 -31.61 30.97
N VAL A 426 27.11 -32.68 30.86
CA VAL A 426 27.57 -34.03 31.19
C VAL A 426 28.29 -34.61 29.99
N ARG A 427 29.52 -35.08 30.23
CA ARG A 427 30.41 -35.66 29.22
C ARG A 427 31.02 -36.95 29.75
N ASN A 428 31.53 -37.77 28.84
CA ASN A 428 32.36 -38.91 29.20
C ASN A 428 33.64 -38.43 29.91
N ALA A 429 34.34 -39.35 30.59
CA ALA A 429 35.57 -39.03 31.34
C ALA A 429 36.70 -38.48 30.45
N ASP A 430 36.67 -38.78 29.15
CA ASP A 430 37.59 -38.25 28.13
C ASP A 430 37.16 -36.88 27.56
N GLY A 431 36.04 -36.31 28.03
CA GLY A 431 35.46 -35.06 27.55
C GLY A 431 34.62 -35.20 26.28
N SER A 432 34.46 -36.41 25.73
CA SER A 432 33.60 -36.65 24.57
C SER A 432 32.10 -36.54 24.94
N SER A 433 31.26 -36.20 23.97
CA SER A 433 29.80 -36.20 24.14
C SER A 433 29.30 -37.64 24.30
N ILE A 434 28.30 -37.84 25.17
CA ILE A 434 27.66 -39.15 25.37
C ILE A 434 26.92 -39.52 24.07
N ARG A 435 27.42 -40.53 23.34
CA ARG A 435 26.81 -41.01 22.09
C ARG A 435 25.67 -41.99 22.33
N ASN A 436 25.78 -42.79 23.40
CA ASN A 436 24.74 -43.73 23.79
C ASN A 436 23.86 -43.09 24.85
N LEU A 437 22.67 -42.66 24.45
CA LEU A 437 21.74 -41.94 25.34
C LEU A 437 21.28 -42.82 26.52
N GLU A 438 21.28 -44.15 26.35
CA GLU A 438 20.93 -45.10 27.40
C GLU A 438 21.90 -45.07 28.60
N ASP A 439 23.13 -44.65 28.37
CA ASP A 439 24.19 -44.56 29.38
C ASP A 439 24.20 -43.22 30.12
N ILE A 440 23.28 -42.29 29.78
CA ILE A 440 23.20 -40.99 30.45
C ILE A 440 22.94 -41.23 31.94
N PRO A 441 23.83 -40.73 32.83
CA PRO A 441 23.62 -40.86 34.25
C PRO A 441 22.47 -39.94 34.67
N VAL A 442 21.38 -40.50 35.17
CA VAL A 442 20.26 -39.75 35.76
C VAL A 442 20.48 -39.67 37.26
N TRP A 443 20.59 -38.46 37.79
CA TRP A 443 20.75 -38.21 39.23
C TRP A 443 19.55 -37.44 39.78
N SER A 444 19.19 -37.71 41.02
CA SER A 444 18.21 -36.94 41.77
C SER A 444 18.93 -35.82 42.55
N MET A 445 18.34 -34.64 42.60
CA MET A 445 18.86 -33.52 43.41
C MET A 445 18.68 -33.77 44.92
N LEU A 446 17.73 -34.62 45.32
CA LEU A 446 17.52 -34.99 46.73
C LEU A 446 16.69 -36.28 46.84
N ASN A 447 17.35 -37.44 46.97
CA ASN A 447 16.66 -38.71 47.25
C ASN A 447 16.22 -38.80 48.72
N LEU A 448 15.16 -38.09 49.13
CA LEU A 448 14.65 -38.11 50.51
C LEU A 448 13.86 -39.37 50.91
N HIS A 449 13.91 -40.45 50.13
CA HIS A 449 13.36 -41.75 50.56
C HIS A 449 14.35 -42.45 51.50
N LEU A 450 14.66 -41.82 52.63
CA LEU A 450 15.44 -42.42 53.71
C LEU A 450 14.50 -43.28 54.55
N SER A 451 14.75 -44.59 54.61
CA SER A 451 14.04 -45.45 55.56
C SER A 451 14.38 -45.04 57.01
N ASN A 452 13.44 -45.21 57.94
CA ASN A 452 13.66 -44.89 59.36
C ASN A 452 14.87 -45.65 59.95
N GLU A 453 15.16 -46.85 59.43
CA GLU A 453 16.31 -47.66 59.79
C GLU A 453 17.63 -47.05 59.30
N ALA A 454 17.65 -46.52 58.08
CA ALA A 454 18.82 -45.84 57.52
C ALA A 454 19.13 -44.56 58.31
N LEU A 455 18.10 -43.80 58.71
CA LEU A 455 18.24 -42.59 59.52
C LEU A 455 18.77 -42.89 60.94
N GLN A 456 18.29 -43.96 61.58
CA GLN A 456 18.81 -44.41 62.88
C GLN A 456 20.29 -44.85 62.80
N SER A 457 20.67 -45.54 61.72
CA SER A 457 22.07 -45.95 61.48
C SER A 457 23.01 -44.76 61.23
N ALA A 458 22.49 -43.67 60.63
CA ALA A 458 23.20 -42.40 60.46
C ALA A 458 23.54 -41.75 61.80
N LEU A 459 22.53 -41.65 62.67
CA LEU A 459 22.60 -40.96 63.95
C LEU A 459 23.46 -41.71 64.98
N ALA A 460 23.64 -43.02 64.80
CA ALA A 460 24.48 -43.86 65.64
C ALA A 460 26.00 -43.77 65.35
N GLY A 461 26.43 -42.94 64.39
CA GLY A 461 27.84 -42.52 64.24
C GLY A 461 28.81 -43.51 63.59
N GLY A 462 28.33 -44.54 62.88
CA GLY A 462 29.17 -45.48 62.10
C GLY A 462 29.27 -45.16 60.59
N GLU A 463 29.76 -46.10 59.77
CA GLU A 463 29.77 -46.09 58.28
C GLU A 463 28.40 -45.80 57.62
N GLY A 464 27.34 -45.60 58.42
CA GLY A 464 26.03 -45.15 57.98
C GLY A 464 26.08 -43.82 57.25
N MET A 465 26.88 -42.83 57.69
CA MET A 465 26.92 -41.51 57.04
C MET A 465 27.51 -41.52 55.63
N SER A 466 28.56 -42.31 55.37
CA SER A 466 29.14 -42.45 54.02
C SER A 466 28.23 -43.25 53.10
N ARG A 467 27.63 -44.34 53.58
CA ARG A 467 26.63 -45.12 52.81
C ARG A 467 25.36 -44.31 52.51
N LEU A 468 24.93 -43.44 53.43
CA LEU A 468 23.83 -42.51 53.20
C LEU A 468 24.18 -41.48 52.14
N GLN A 469 25.40 -40.96 52.14
CA GLN A 469 25.86 -40.04 51.08
C GLN A 469 25.82 -40.72 49.70
N ASP A 470 26.32 -41.95 49.58
CA ASP A 470 26.27 -42.72 48.32
C ASP A 470 24.84 -43.06 47.88
N GLN A 471 23.92 -43.31 48.83
CA GLN A 471 22.50 -43.55 48.53
C GLN A 471 21.73 -42.28 48.16
N LEU A 472 22.10 -41.14 48.75
CA LEU A 472 21.47 -39.84 48.50
C LEU A 472 21.82 -39.27 47.10
N PHE A 473 23.00 -39.60 46.56
CA PHE A 473 23.51 -39.07 45.30
C PHE A 473 23.73 -40.14 44.20
N ARG A 474 23.04 -41.28 44.29
CA ARG A 474 23.19 -42.36 43.31
C ARG A 474 22.66 -41.95 41.94
N ALA A 475 23.54 -41.94 40.95
CA ALA A 475 23.14 -41.86 39.54
C ALA A 475 22.73 -43.25 39.03
N THR A 476 21.66 -43.29 38.24
CA THR A 476 21.19 -44.50 37.56
C THR A 476 21.23 -44.27 36.05
N PRO A 477 21.72 -45.22 35.23
CA PRO A 477 21.64 -45.10 33.78
C PRO A 477 20.21 -44.85 33.31
N LEU A 478 20.05 -44.04 32.27
CA LEU A 478 18.76 -43.70 31.71
C LEU A 478 17.96 -44.95 31.30
N SER A 479 18.63 -45.99 30.79
CA SER A 479 18.01 -47.28 30.41
C SER A 479 17.25 -47.99 31.52
N ASN A 480 17.58 -47.75 32.80
CA ASN A 480 16.88 -48.36 33.93
C ASN A 480 15.59 -47.61 34.31
N VAL A 481 15.40 -46.38 33.82
CA VAL A 481 14.23 -45.54 34.13
C VAL A 481 13.45 -45.13 32.88
N ALA A 482 14.00 -45.40 31.70
CA ALA A 482 13.35 -45.29 30.41
C ALA A 482 13.64 -46.54 29.58
N HIS A 483 12.63 -47.38 29.36
CA HIS A 483 12.78 -48.67 28.69
C HIS A 483 13.23 -48.56 27.24
N HIS A 484 12.76 -47.52 26.54
CA HIS A 484 13.05 -47.32 25.13
C HIS A 484 13.30 -45.84 24.82
N ILE A 485 14.38 -45.60 24.08
CA ILE A 485 14.63 -44.33 23.41
C ILE A 485 14.32 -44.56 21.94
N ARG A 486 13.15 -44.08 21.50
CA ARG A 486 12.71 -44.26 20.11
C ARG A 486 12.79 -42.96 19.34
N LEU A 487 13.12 -43.09 18.06
CA LEU A 487 13.00 -42.02 17.10
C LEU A 487 11.52 -41.89 16.72
N ASP A 488 10.94 -40.73 16.99
CA ASP A 488 9.58 -40.38 16.60
C ASP A 488 9.57 -39.11 15.72
N TRP A 489 8.42 -38.80 15.15
CA TRP A 489 8.20 -37.57 14.42
C TRP A 489 7.30 -36.65 15.23
N ASP A 490 7.75 -35.42 15.46
CA ASP A 490 6.98 -34.42 16.19
C ASP A 490 6.78 -33.16 15.33
N GLU A 491 5.75 -32.38 15.68
CA GLU A 491 5.51 -31.08 15.07
C GLU A 491 6.43 -30.04 15.73
N ASP A 492 7.54 -29.71 15.07
CA ASP A 492 8.51 -28.71 15.57
C ASP A 492 7.87 -27.33 15.77
N VAL A 493 6.89 -27.00 14.92
CA VAL A 493 6.17 -25.73 14.96
C VAL A 493 4.68 -25.98 14.83
N VAL A 494 3.91 -25.53 15.83
CA VAL A 494 2.44 -25.51 15.77
C VAL A 494 1.97 -24.09 15.96
N LEU A 495 1.43 -23.50 14.89
CA LEU A 495 0.86 -22.16 14.93
C LEU A 495 -0.55 -22.22 15.49
N ARG A 496 -0.87 -21.21 16.32
CA ARG A 496 -2.17 -21.07 16.94
C ARG A 496 -2.68 -19.64 16.81
N MET A 497 -3.91 -19.50 16.36
CA MET A 497 -4.62 -18.23 16.34
C MET A 497 -5.81 -18.33 17.28
N ASN A 498 -5.95 -17.35 18.20
CA ASN A 498 -7.04 -17.30 19.19
C ASN A 498 -7.24 -18.61 19.97
N GLY A 499 -6.13 -19.30 20.30
CA GLY A 499 -6.13 -20.56 21.06
C GLY A 499 -6.46 -21.82 20.25
N ARG A 500 -6.78 -21.70 18.96
CA ARG A 500 -6.99 -22.84 18.05
C ARG A 500 -5.76 -23.11 17.20
N ARG A 501 -5.47 -24.37 16.88
CA ARG A 501 -4.40 -24.72 15.94
C ARG A 501 -4.81 -24.31 14.53
N VAL A 502 -3.87 -23.76 13.80
CA VAL A 502 -4.09 -23.20 12.47
C VAL A 502 -2.92 -23.55 11.58
N ILE A 503 -3.18 -24.14 10.41
CA ILE A 503 -2.21 -24.36 9.34
C ILE A 503 -2.62 -23.53 8.13
N GLU A 504 -1.66 -22.90 7.47
CA GLU A 504 -1.90 -22.13 6.24
C GLU A 504 -1.20 -22.84 5.08
N ALA A 505 -1.94 -23.08 4.00
CA ALA A 505 -1.37 -23.39 2.70
C ALA A 505 -1.05 -22.07 1.99
N GLU A 506 0.18 -21.91 1.54
CA GLU A 506 0.75 -20.65 1.07
C GLU A 506 1.24 -20.78 -0.36
N CYS A 507 1.04 -19.76 -1.20
CA CYS A 507 1.64 -19.69 -2.52
C CYS A 507 1.80 -18.25 -3.04
N ASP A 508 2.65 -18.08 -4.06
CA ASP A 508 2.81 -16.83 -4.79
C ASP A 508 2.41 -16.94 -6.26
N PRO A 509 1.97 -15.84 -6.90
CA PRO A 509 1.76 -15.76 -8.33
C PRO A 509 3.00 -16.15 -9.12
N ASN A 510 2.76 -16.84 -10.22
CA ASN A 510 3.80 -17.27 -11.14
C ASN A 510 4.53 -16.05 -11.72
N PRO A 511 5.81 -15.84 -11.38
CA PRO A 511 6.53 -14.65 -11.81
C PRO A 511 6.93 -14.68 -13.29
N TYR A 512 6.70 -15.78 -13.99
CA TYR A 512 6.92 -15.94 -15.43
C TYR A 512 5.65 -15.70 -16.26
N CYS A 513 4.51 -15.47 -15.61
CA CYS A 513 3.24 -15.17 -16.27
C CYS A 513 2.82 -13.74 -15.96
N ASP A 514 2.82 -12.86 -16.97
CA ASP A 514 2.48 -11.44 -16.79
C ASP A 514 1.02 -11.21 -16.33
N GLU A 515 0.14 -12.18 -16.52
CA GLU A 515 -1.27 -12.13 -16.09
C GLU A 515 -1.48 -12.66 -14.66
N ALA A 516 -0.48 -13.31 -14.07
CA ALA A 516 -0.57 -13.87 -12.73
C ALA A 516 -0.53 -12.74 -11.69
N THR A 517 -1.69 -12.32 -11.23
CA THR A 517 -1.85 -11.45 -10.06
C THR A 517 -2.44 -12.24 -8.89
N PRO A 518 -2.27 -11.79 -7.63
CA PRO A 518 -2.87 -12.46 -6.47
C PRO A 518 -4.38 -12.69 -6.63
N ALA A 519 -5.09 -11.69 -7.16
CA ALA A 519 -6.53 -11.80 -7.44
C ALA A 519 -6.85 -12.87 -8.49
N LYS A 520 -6.02 -13.01 -9.54
CA LYS A 520 -6.20 -14.01 -10.58
C LYS A 520 -5.89 -15.42 -10.09
N VAL A 521 -4.87 -15.56 -9.24
CA VAL A 521 -4.55 -16.82 -8.56
C VAL A 521 -5.75 -17.28 -7.75
N VAL A 522 -6.25 -16.44 -6.84
CA VAL A 522 -7.44 -16.77 -6.02
C VAL A 522 -8.63 -17.11 -6.90
N GLU A 523 -8.92 -16.32 -7.94
CA GLU A 523 -10.02 -16.61 -8.88
C GLU A 523 -9.88 -18.00 -9.54
N SER A 524 -8.66 -18.45 -9.83
CA SER A 524 -8.42 -19.75 -10.47
C SER A 524 -8.57 -20.96 -9.56
N ILE A 525 -8.28 -20.81 -8.25
CA ILE A 525 -8.27 -21.93 -7.29
C ILE A 525 -9.45 -21.90 -6.31
N ARG A 526 -10.21 -20.79 -6.25
CA ARG A 526 -11.24 -20.56 -5.23
C ARG A 526 -12.27 -21.67 -5.18
N ASP A 527 -12.87 -22.01 -6.32
CA ASP A 527 -13.98 -22.96 -6.38
C ASP A 527 -13.53 -24.38 -5.97
N GLU A 528 -12.31 -24.79 -6.33
CA GLU A 528 -11.76 -26.09 -5.94
C GLU A 528 -11.41 -26.15 -4.45
N ILE A 529 -10.87 -25.06 -3.88
CA ILE A 529 -10.50 -24.99 -2.46
C ILE A 529 -11.74 -24.89 -1.56
N GLU A 530 -12.75 -24.12 -1.95
CA GLU A 530 -14.03 -24.02 -1.23
C GLU A 530 -14.84 -25.32 -1.31
N ALA A 531 -14.56 -26.19 -2.27
CA ALA A 531 -15.18 -27.51 -2.41
C ALA A 531 -14.53 -28.61 -1.55
N ILE A 532 -13.42 -28.33 -0.85
CA ILE A 532 -12.79 -29.30 0.06
C ILE A 532 -13.77 -29.63 1.21
N ASP A 533 -14.01 -30.92 1.45
CA ASP A 533 -14.88 -31.36 2.53
C ASP A 533 -14.22 -31.12 3.89
N LEU A 534 -14.86 -30.31 4.72
CA LEU A 534 -14.37 -29.90 6.04
C LEU A 534 -15.07 -30.72 7.13
N PRO A 535 -14.34 -31.53 7.93
CA PRO A 535 -14.95 -32.26 9.05
C PRO A 535 -15.54 -31.31 10.09
N GLU A 536 -16.43 -31.82 10.95
CA GLU A 536 -17.02 -31.01 12.03
C GLU A 536 -15.94 -30.43 12.94
N GLY A 537 -16.06 -29.13 13.24
CA GLY A 537 -15.09 -28.40 14.08
C GLY A 537 -13.88 -27.84 13.32
N TYR A 538 -13.84 -27.99 12.00
CA TYR A 538 -12.84 -27.36 11.13
C TYR A 538 -13.44 -26.15 10.40
N HIS A 539 -12.62 -25.13 10.18
CA HIS A 539 -13.01 -23.96 9.42
C HIS A 539 -11.90 -23.56 8.44
N MET A 540 -12.30 -23.09 7.27
CA MET A 540 -11.41 -22.53 6.26
C MET A 540 -11.63 -21.02 6.14
N ARG A 541 -10.55 -20.27 5.96
CA ARG A 541 -10.56 -18.82 5.73
C ARG A 541 -9.48 -18.43 4.71
N TRP A 542 -9.80 -17.49 3.82
CA TRP A 542 -8.81 -16.87 2.95
C TRP A 542 -8.01 -15.82 3.72
N VAL A 543 -6.68 -15.90 3.65
CA VAL A 543 -5.73 -14.98 4.30
C VAL A 543 -4.80 -14.41 3.21
N GLY A 544 -3.72 -13.73 3.58
CA GLY A 544 -2.78 -13.11 2.63
C GLY A 544 -3.22 -11.72 2.18
N GLU A 545 -2.71 -11.28 1.02
CA GLU A 545 -2.92 -9.91 0.53
C GLU A 545 -4.39 -9.60 0.22
N GLY A 546 -5.18 -10.63 -0.14
CA GLY A 546 -6.60 -10.50 -0.44
C GLY A 546 -7.44 -10.09 0.77
N GLU A 547 -7.11 -10.60 1.96
CA GLU A 547 -7.78 -10.21 3.21
C GLU A 547 -7.44 -8.76 3.56
N LEU A 548 -6.16 -8.39 3.56
CA LEU A 548 -5.72 -7.01 3.81
C LEU A 548 -6.37 -6.01 2.84
N GLN A 549 -6.45 -6.37 1.56
CA GLN A 549 -7.17 -5.58 0.56
C GLN A 549 -8.66 -5.46 0.92
N GLY A 550 -9.31 -6.57 1.29
CA GLY A 550 -10.71 -6.60 1.68
C GLY A 550 -11.02 -5.73 2.90
N GLU A 551 -10.17 -5.81 3.93
CA GLU A 551 -10.26 -4.98 5.14
C GLU A 551 -10.07 -3.50 4.83
N ALA A 552 -9.05 -3.14 4.04
CA ALA A 552 -8.79 -1.76 3.64
C ALA A 552 -9.95 -1.17 2.84
N ILE A 553 -10.45 -1.88 1.82
CA ILE A 553 -11.62 -1.44 1.04
C ILE A 553 -12.87 -1.37 1.92
N GLY A 554 -13.08 -2.37 2.79
CA GLY A 554 -14.20 -2.41 3.73
C GLY A 554 -14.21 -1.20 4.67
N ASN A 555 -13.05 -0.83 5.21
CA ASN A 555 -12.89 0.33 6.08
C ASN A 555 -13.10 1.65 5.33
N LEU A 556 -12.56 1.80 4.12
CA LEU A 556 -12.85 2.96 3.26
C LEU A 556 -14.35 3.11 3.00
N MET A 557 -15.02 2.02 2.64
CA MET A 557 -16.46 2.02 2.32
C MET A 557 -17.34 2.40 3.52
N LYS A 558 -16.89 2.15 4.77
CA LYS A 558 -17.60 2.62 5.97
C LYS A 558 -17.68 4.15 6.03
N PHE A 559 -16.66 4.86 5.54
CA PHE A 559 -16.59 6.32 5.59
C PHE A 559 -17.06 7.03 4.32
N VAL A 560 -17.18 6.31 3.18
CA VAL A 560 -17.72 6.87 1.93
C VAL A 560 -19.10 7.56 2.12
N PRO A 561 -20.08 7.00 2.86
CA PRO A 561 -21.36 7.68 3.10
C PRO A 561 -21.21 9.04 3.78
N LEU A 562 -20.30 9.16 4.76
CA LEU A 562 -20.01 10.43 5.44
C LEU A 562 -19.39 11.44 4.47
N THR A 563 -18.44 11.01 3.64
CA THR A 563 -17.82 11.86 2.61
C THR A 563 -18.86 12.35 1.60
N ILE A 564 -19.73 11.46 1.09
CA ILE A 564 -20.81 11.84 0.17
C ILE A 564 -21.78 12.82 0.83
N PHE A 565 -22.12 12.60 2.11
CA PHE A 565 -22.98 13.52 2.86
C PHE A 565 -22.38 14.93 2.94
N ILE A 566 -21.09 15.05 3.26
CA ILE A 566 -20.39 16.34 3.31
C ILE A 566 -20.38 17.01 1.94
N ILE A 567 -20.04 16.27 0.87
CA ILE A 567 -20.06 16.78 -0.50
C ILE A 567 -21.46 17.28 -0.87
N LEU A 568 -22.49 16.49 -0.57
CA LEU A 568 -23.88 16.84 -0.86
C LEU A 568 -24.35 18.06 -0.08
N ALA A 569 -23.97 18.17 1.20
CA ALA A 569 -24.28 19.31 2.05
C ALA A 569 -23.66 20.61 1.49
N ILE A 570 -22.38 20.57 1.09
CA ILE A 570 -21.69 21.72 0.50
C ILE A 570 -22.30 22.09 -0.86
N LEU A 571 -22.57 21.11 -1.72
CA LEU A 571 -23.20 21.35 -3.02
C LEU A 571 -24.61 21.97 -2.88
N LEU A 572 -25.38 21.51 -1.88
CA LEU A 572 -26.71 22.04 -1.60
C LEU A 572 -26.63 23.47 -1.06
N LEU A 573 -25.69 23.75 -0.15
CA LEU A 573 -25.45 25.10 0.38
C LEU A 573 -25.02 26.07 -0.74
N LEU A 574 -24.17 25.62 -1.67
CA LEU A 574 -23.67 26.44 -2.76
C LEU A 574 -24.74 26.76 -3.82
N PHE A 575 -25.53 25.77 -4.24
CA PHE A 575 -26.45 25.92 -5.37
C PHE A 575 -27.92 26.08 -5.03
N ASN A 576 -28.31 25.79 -3.78
CA ASN A 576 -29.68 25.77 -3.29
C ASN A 576 -30.68 25.07 -4.25
N SER A 577 -30.22 24.01 -4.94
CA SER A 577 -31.01 23.33 -5.96
C SER A 577 -30.57 21.88 -6.16
N TRP A 578 -31.43 20.94 -5.79
CA TRP A 578 -31.20 19.50 -5.98
C TRP A 578 -30.92 19.09 -7.43
N ARG A 579 -31.49 19.79 -8.42
CA ARG A 579 -31.23 19.51 -9.83
C ARG A 579 -29.76 19.76 -10.20
N LYS A 580 -29.20 20.88 -9.73
CA LYS A 580 -27.78 21.22 -9.96
C LYS A 580 -26.86 20.22 -9.25
N VAL A 581 -27.21 19.81 -8.03
CA VAL A 581 -26.47 18.80 -7.26
C VAL A 581 -26.43 17.45 -7.99
N ILE A 582 -27.59 16.91 -8.39
CA ILE A 582 -27.69 15.63 -9.10
C ILE A 582 -26.93 15.67 -10.42
N LEU A 583 -26.97 16.79 -11.14
CA LEU A 583 -26.23 16.97 -12.39
C LEU A 583 -24.71 16.85 -12.20
N ILE A 584 -24.17 17.41 -11.13
CA ILE A 584 -22.75 17.31 -10.80
C ILE A 584 -22.39 15.86 -10.43
N LEU A 585 -23.22 15.21 -9.60
CA LEU A 585 -23.02 13.81 -9.21
C LEU A 585 -23.09 12.84 -10.40
N LEU A 586 -23.94 13.10 -11.39
CA LEU A 586 -24.06 12.28 -12.61
C LEU A 586 -22.77 12.25 -13.44
N CYS A 587 -21.88 13.25 -13.28
CA CYS A 587 -20.61 13.29 -13.99
C CYS A 587 -19.54 12.39 -13.35
N ILE A 588 -19.67 12.05 -12.06
CA ILE A 588 -18.67 11.26 -11.32
C ILE A 588 -18.40 9.90 -11.97
N PRO A 589 -19.40 9.08 -12.36
CA PRO A 589 -19.14 7.79 -13.00
C PRO A 589 -18.36 7.89 -14.31
N PHE A 590 -18.42 9.01 -15.02
CA PHE A 590 -17.70 9.20 -16.29
C PHE A 590 -16.18 9.29 -16.12
N VAL A 591 -15.68 9.39 -14.88
CA VAL A 591 -14.26 9.23 -14.56
C VAL A 591 -13.70 7.90 -15.10
N PHE A 592 -14.47 6.82 -15.05
CA PHE A 592 -14.04 5.50 -15.55
C PHE A 592 -13.77 5.49 -17.06
N CYS A 593 -14.39 6.39 -17.83
CA CYS A 593 -14.14 6.53 -19.26
C CYS A 593 -12.72 7.03 -19.57
N GLY A 594 -12.07 7.72 -18.64
CA GLY A 594 -10.68 8.15 -18.77
C GLY A 594 -9.68 7.18 -18.13
N ILE A 595 -10.02 6.62 -16.97
CA ILE A 595 -9.13 5.71 -16.24
C ILE A 595 -8.92 4.40 -16.99
N THR A 596 -10.02 3.72 -17.35
CA THR A 596 -9.95 2.34 -17.85
C THR A 596 -9.13 2.22 -19.14
N PRO A 597 -9.36 3.03 -20.19
CA PRO A 597 -8.60 2.90 -21.43
C PRO A 597 -7.10 3.14 -21.23
N VAL A 598 -6.74 4.08 -20.35
CA VAL A 598 -5.34 4.47 -20.13
C VAL A 598 -4.61 3.43 -19.29
N LEU A 599 -5.27 2.79 -18.32
CA LEU A 599 -4.68 1.65 -17.59
C LEU A 599 -4.49 0.44 -18.51
N LEU A 600 -5.46 0.14 -19.39
CA LEU A 600 -5.33 -0.95 -20.36
C LEU A 600 -4.19 -0.71 -21.37
N VAL A 601 -4.06 0.53 -21.88
CA VAL A 601 -2.98 0.88 -22.84
C VAL A 601 -1.61 0.91 -22.16
N SER A 602 -1.54 1.37 -20.90
CA SER A 602 -0.27 1.43 -20.17
C SER A 602 0.16 0.09 -19.57
N GLY A 603 -0.75 -0.91 -19.51
CA GLY A 603 -0.51 -2.21 -18.88
C GLY A 603 -0.33 -2.15 -17.37
N GLN A 604 -0.60 -0.98 -16.75
CA GLN A 604 -0.41 -0.77 -15.31
C GLN A 604 -1.58 -1.37 -14.51
N PRO A 605 -1.30 -2.02 -13.39
CA PRO A 605 -2.36 -2.57 -12.56
C PRO A 605 -3.11 -1.48 -11.80
N PHE A 606 -4.35 -1.80 -11.44
CA PHE A 606 -5.19 -0.97 -10.59
C PHE A 606 -4.83 -1.20 -9.11
N THR A 607 -4.03 -0.27 -8.57
CA THR A 607 -3.48 -0.32 -7.20
C THR A 607 -4.25 0.56 -6.21
N PHE A 608 -3.95 0.41 -4.91
CA PHE A 608 -4.45 1.29 -3.86
C PHE A 608 -4.11 2.77 -4.16
N MET A 609 -2.93 3.03 -4.71
CA MET A 609 -2.54 4.37 -5.15
C MET A 609 -3.38 4.85 -6.35
N ALA A 610 -3.81 3.95 -7.25
CA ALA A 610 -4.77 4.28 -8.30
C ALA A 610 -6.17 4.60 -7.74
N ILE A 611 -6.62 3.94 -6.67
CA ILE A 611 -7.89 4.27 -5.97
C ILE A 611 -7.83 5.68 -5.40
N ILE A 612 -6.74 6.03 -4.71
CA ILE A 612 -6.50 7.40 -4.22
C ILE A 612 -6.49 8.40 -5.38
N GLY A 613 -5.81 8.08 -6.49
CA GLY A 613 -5.80 8.91 -7.68
C GLY A 613 -7.18 9.12 -8.29
N MET A 614 -8.00 8.06 -8.33
CA MET A 614 -9.40 8.12 -8.76
C MET A 614 -10.23 9.03 -7.86
N MET A 615 -10.09 8.94 -6.54
CA MET A 615 -10.78 9.81 -5.59
C MET A 615 -10.41 11.28 -5.80
N GLY A 616 -9.11 11.57 -5.98
CA GLY A 616 -8.64 12.92 -6.31
C GLY A 616 -9.20 13.45 -7.62
N LEU A 617 -9.24 12.61 -8.64
CA LEU A 617 -9.82 12.93 -9.93
C LEU A 617 -11.32 13.23 -9.85
N MET A 618 -12.08 12.47 -9.04
CA MET A 618 -13.48 12.79 -8.77
C MET A 618 -13.62 14.19 -8.17
N GLY A 619 -12.79 14.53 -7.19
CA GLY A 619 -12.77 15.87 -6.57
C GLY A 619 -12.47 16.97 -7.58
N MET A 620 -11.47 16.78 -8.44
CA MET A 620 -11.12 17.72 -9.52
C MET A 620 -12.24 17.88 -10.55
N MET A 621 -12.89 16.80 -10.96
CA MET A 621 -14.00 16.83 -11.90
C MET A 621 -15.22 17.55 -11.32
N VAL A 622 -15.54 17.26 -10.05
CA VAL A 622 -16.61 17.95 -9.33
C VAL A 622 -16.32 19.44 -9.20
N LYS A 623 -15.08 19.82 -8.84
CA LYS A 623 -14.63 21.22 -8.82
C LYS A 623 -14.84 21.93 -10.16
N ASN A 624 -14.41 21.31 -11.27
CA ASN A 624 -14.59 21.89 -12.60
C ASN A 624 -16.07 22.01 -12.98
N ALA A 625 -16.90 21.03 -12.61
CA ALA A 625 -18.34 21.07 -12.83
C ALA A 625 -19.02 22.19 -12.01
N ILE A 626 -18.63 22.38 -10.74
CA ILE A 626 -19.14 23.45 -9.87
C ILE A 626 -18.89 24.81 -10.52
N VAL A 627 -17.65 25.09 -10.92
CA VAL A 627 -17.27 26.38 -11.51
C VAL A 627 -18.02 26.66 -12.81
N LEU A 628 -18.26 25.61 -13.63
CA LEU A 628 -19.03 25.75 -14.87
C LEU A 628 -20.54 25.97 -14.60
N VAL A 629 -21.14 25.24 -13.66
CA VAL A 629 -22.56 25.41 -13.30
C VAL A 629 -22.81 26.78 -12.65
N ASP A 630 -21.88 27.24 -11.82
CA ASP A 630 -21.93 28.58 -11.22
C ASP A 630 -21.86 29.68 -12.28
N GLU A 631 -20.97 29.54 -13.27
CA GLU A 631 -20.88 30.47 -14.41
C GLU A 631 -22.19 30.53 -15.21
N ILE A 632 -22.81 29.37 -15.49
CA ILE A 632 -24.12 29.30 -16.17
C ILE A 632 -25.17 30.03 -15.34
N ASN A 633 -25.19 29.80 -14.02
CA ASN A 633 -26.13 30.44 -13.12
C ASN A 633 -25.96 31.96 -13.14
N ARG A 634 -24.71 32.45 -13.05
CA ARG A 634 -24.39 33.89 -13.10
C ARG A 634 -24.87 34.55 -14.38
N LEU A 635 -24.61 33.95 -15.54
CA LEU A 635 -25.05 34.51 -16.83
C LEU A 635 -26.59 34.55 -16.95
N GLN A 636 -27.30 33.63 -16.29
CA GLN A 636 -28.77 33.63 -16.27
C GLN A 636 -29.35 34.65 -15.28
N THR A 637 -28.79 34.76 -14.07
CA THR A 637 -29.35 35.62 -13.01
C THR A 637 -28.88 37.07 -13.08
N GLU A 638 -27.57 37.29 -13.24
CA GLU A 638 -26.97 38.64 -13.23
C GLU A 638 -27.06 39.30 -14.60
N GLU A 639 -26.68 38.58 -15.66
CA GLU A 639 -26.64 39.11 -17.03
C GLU A 639 -27.95 38.90 -17.81
N LYS A 640 -28.93 38.20 -17.21
CA LYS A 640 -30.28 37.92 -17.77
C LYS A 640 -30.24 37.37 -19.20
N GLN A 641 -29.22 36.61 -19.55
CA GLN A 641 -29.09 36.01 -20.88
C GLN A 641 -30.11 34.87 -21.07
N SER A 642 -30.47 34.57 -22.32
CA SER A 642 -31.34 33.42 -22.62
C SER A 642 -30.70 32.12 -22.11
N PRO A 643 -31.48 31.12 -21.62
CA PRO A 643 -30.92 29.89 -21.05
C PRO A 643 -29.98 29.14 -22.00
N TYR A 644 -30.28 29.16 -23.30
CA TYR A 644 -29.43 28.55 -24.33
C TYR A 644 -28.12 29.33 -24.52
N THR A 645 -28.20 30.66 -24.66
CA THR A 645 -27.02 31.52 -24.82
C THR A 645 -26.12 31.45 -23.59
N ALA A 646 -26.69 31.46 -22.39
CA ALA A 646 -25.97 31.36 -21.13
C ALA A 646 -25.16 30.06 -21.03
N VAL A 647 -25.74 28.91 -21.41
CA VAL A 647 -25.01 27.62 -21.39
C VAL A 647 -23.83 27.63 -22.37
N VAL A 648 -24.05 28.13 -23.59
CA VAL A 648 -23.00 28.17 -24.61
C VAL A 648 -21.89 29.16 -24.22
N GLU A 649 -22.25 30.36 -23.79
CA GLU A 649 -21.27 31.39 -23.43
C GLU A 649 -20.48 31.05 -22.17
N ALA A 650 -21.15 30.48 -21.15
CA ALA A 650 -20.47 29.97 -19.95
C ALA A 650 -19.46 28.87 -20.29
N THR A 651 -19.82 27.96 -21.20
CA THR A 651 -18.88 26.91 -21.59
C THR A 651 -17.69 27.50 -22.34
N VAL A 652 -17.94 28.44 -23.27
CA VAL A 652 -16.87 29.10 -24.03
C VAL A 652 -15.93 29.91 -23.11
N SER A 653 -16.45 30.58 -22.09
CA SER A 653 -15.63 31.34 -21.13
C SER A 653 -14.80 30.44 -20.22
N ARG A 654 -15.26 29.22 -19.94
CA ARG A 654 -14.56 28.26 -19.06
C ARG A 654 -13.61 27.30 -19.76
N VAL A 655 -13.66 27.20 -21.09
CA VAL A 655 -12.75 26.34 -21.87
C VAL A 655 -11.28 26.60 -21.54
N ARG A 656 -10.85 27.87 -21.54
CA ARG A 656 -9.43 28.19 -21.30
C ARG A 656 -9.01 27.85 -19.87
N PRO A 657 -9.67 28.35 -18.80
CA PRO A 657 -9.29 27.99 -17.43
C PRO A 657 -9.28 26.48 -17.18
N VAL A 658 -10.30 25.75 -17.66
CA VAL A 658 -10.44 24.31 -17.41
C VAL A 658 -9.39 23.49 -18.19
N LEU A 659 -9.06 23.87 -19.43
CA LEU A 659 -7.97 23.23 -20.18
C LEU A 659 -6.61 23.49 -19.53
N MET A 660 -6.35 24.72 -19.05
CA MET A 660 -5.08 25.05 -18.42
C MET A 660 -4.88 24.31 -17.10
N ALA A 661 -5.90 24.31 -16.24
CA ALA A 661 -5.96 23.51 -15.01
C ALA A 661 -5.62 22.03 -15.26
N SER A 662 -6.27 21.45 -16.26
CA SER A 662 -6.09 20.05 -16.62
C SER A 662 -4.68 19.80 -17.18
N LEU A 663 -4.20 20.67 -18.07
CA LEU A 663 -2.87 20.55 -18.68
C LEU A 663 -1.76 20.68 -17.64
N THR A 664 -1.83 21.66 -16.73
CA THR A 664 -0.82 21.81 -15.67
C THR A 664 -0.79 20.61 -14.75
N THR A 665 -1.95 20.02 -14.44
CA THR A 665 -2.02 18.81 -13.62
C THR A 665 -1.44 17.60 -14.36
N ILE A 666 -1.82 17.40 -15.63
CA ILE A 666 -1.32 16.29 -16.44
C ILE A 666 0.21 16.35 -16.55
N VAL A 667 0.75 17.51 -16.90
CA VAL A 667 2.19 17.67 -17.10
C VAL A 667 2.95 17.64 -15.76
N GLY A 668 2.38 18.20 -14.68
CA GLY A 668 2.96 18.14 -13.34
C GLY A 668 3.07 16.72 -12.77
N MET A 669 2.30 15.76 -13.28
CA MET A 669 2.34 14.35 -12.86
C MET A 669 3.32 13.48 -13.66
N ILE A 670 3.89 13.99 -14.76
CA ILE A 670 4.81 13.23 -15.62
C ILE A 670 6.00 12.65 -14.84
N PRO A 671 6.69 13.39 -13.95
CA PRO A 671 7.83 12.84 -13.20
C PRO A 671 7.47 11.72 -12.22
N LEU A 672 6.18 11.58 -11.84
CA LEU A 672 5.72 10.50 -10.97
C LEU A 672 5.45 9.19 -11.74
N VAL A 673 5.28 9.24 -13.06
CA VAL A 673 5.05 8.04 -13.89
C VAL A 673 6.22 7.07 -13.78
N THR A 674 7.44 7.58 -13.56
CA THR A 674 8.65 6.76 -13.38
C THR A 674 8.82 6.20 -11.97
N ASP A 675 8.06 6.66 -10.97
CA ASP A 675 8.13 6.14 -9.60
C ASP A 675 7.15 4.95 -9.45
N PRO A 676 7.63 3.73 -9.17
CA PRO A 676 6.82 2.52 -9.00
C PRO A 676 5.62 2.66 -8.07
N MET A 677 5.76 3.44 -6.99
CA MET A 677 4.70 3.61 -6.00
C MET A 677 3.56 4.49 -6.54
N TYR A 678 3.90 5.52 -7.32
CA TYR A 678 2.95 6.52 -7.83
C TYR A 678 2.53 6.34 -9.29
N SER A 679 3.17 5.44 -10.03
CA SER A 679 2.96 5.30 -11.48
C SER A 679 1.48 5.10 -11.84
N SER A 680 0.82 4.13 -11.19
CA SER A 680 -0.61 3.86 -11.43
C SER A 680 -1.51 5.03 -11.02
N MET A 681 -1.16 5.77 -9.95
CA MET A 681 -1.88 6.98 -9.53
C MET A 681 -1.75 8.10 -10.57
N ALA A 682 -0.53 8.38 -11.01
CA ALA A 682 -0.22 9.43 -11.97
C ALA A 682 -0.91 9.15 -13.31
N ILE A 683 -0.82 7.93 -13.81
CA ILE A 683 -1.46 7.51 -15.07
C ILE A 683 -2.99 7.59 -14.97
N THR A 684 -3.56 7.17 -13.84
CA THR A 684 -5.00 7.29 -13.57
C THR A 684 -5.46 8.75 -13.59
N ILE A 685 -4.73 9.65 -12.94
CA ILE A 685 -5.05 11.09 -12.93
C ILE A 685 -4.85 11.71 -14.31
N MET A 686 -3.74 11.44 -15.00
CA MET A 686 -3.44 12.00 -16.32
C MET A 686 -4.49 11.58 -17.36
N GLY A 687 -4.78 10.28 -17.47
CA GLY A 687 -5.77 9.75 -18.40
C GLY A 687 -7.18 10.19 -18.05
N GLY A 688 -7.51 10.08 -16.77
CA GLY A 688 -8.79 10.48 -16.23
C GLY A 688 -9.09 11.97 -16.37
N LEU A 689 -8.12 12.86 -16.16
CA LEU A 689 -8.27 14.29 -16.42
C LEU A 689 -8.40 14.56 -17.92
N THR A 690 -7.56 13.97 -18.78
CA THR A 690 -7.60 14.21 -20.22
C THR A 690 -9.00 13.98 -20.79
N VAL A 691 -9.62 12.84 -20.47
CA VAL A 691 -10.99 12.53 -20.90
C VAL A 691 -12.02 13.31 -20.05
N GLY A 692 -11.74 13.49 -18.76
CA GLY A 692 -12.58 14.22 -17.82
C GLY A 692 -12.81 15.69 -18.19
N THR A 693 -11.81 16.37 -18.74
CA THR A 693 -11.91 17.74 -19.25
C THR A 693 -12.86 17.79 -20.45
N ILE A 694 -12.76 16.81 -21.35
CA ILE A 694 -13.68 16.69 -22.51
C ILE A 694 -15.09 16.43 -22.01
N ILE A 695 -15.27 15.50 -21.08
CA ILE A 695 -16.56 15.20 -20.45
C ILE A 695 -17.15 16.46 -19.80
N THR A 696 -16.35 17.20 -19.02
CA THR A 696 -16.85 18.38 -18.31
C THR A 696 -17.22 19.51 -19.28
N LEU A 697 -16.45 19.74 -20.33
CA LEU A 697 -16.73 20.82 -21.30
C LEU A 697 -17.83 20.46 -22.31
N VAL A 698 -18.07 19.17 -22.57
CA VAL A 698 -19.03 18.72 -23.58
C VAL A 698 -20.30 18.14 -22.95
N LEU A 699 -20.15 17.19 -22.04
CA LEU A 699 -21.24 16.42 -21.48
C LEU A 699 -22.00 17.18 -20.39
N LEU A 700 -21.32 17.95 -19.53
CA LEU A 700 -21.97 18.74 -18.49
C LEU A 700 -22.99 19.76 -19.05
N PRO A 701 -22.66 20.59 -20.08
CA PRO A 701 -23.64 21.47 -20.71
C PRO A 701 -24.82 20.72 -21.33
N LEU A 702 -24.59 19.52 -21.87
CA LEU A 702 -25.64 18.68 -22.46
C LEU A 702 -26.59 18.13 -21.40
N PHE A 703 -26.05 17.61 -20.30
CA PHE A 703 -26.84 17.18 -19.14
C PHE A 703 -27.62 18.35 -18.56
N TYR A 704 -27.03 19.53 -18.50
CA TYR A 704 -27.72 20.74 -18.06
C TYR A 704 -28.88 21.09 -19.00
N ALA A 705 -28.62 21.15 -20.30
CA ALA A 705 -29.66 21.44 -21.30
C ALA A 705 -30.76 20.36 -21.38
N ALA A 706 -30.44 19.10 -21.06
CA ALA A 706 -31.42 18.01 -20.98
C ALA A 706 -32.28 18.13 -19.71
N MET A 707 -31.67 18.29 -18.54
CA MET A 707 -32.35 18.33 -17.25
C MET A 707 -33.23 19.58 -17.09
N PHE A 708 -32.76 20.74 -17.57
CA PHE A 708 -33.52 22.00 -17.56
C PHE A 708 -34.40 22.20 -18.81
N ARG A 709 -34.53 21.18 -19.67
CA ARG A 709 -35.36 21.19 -20.90
C ARG A 709 -35.10 22.38 -21.83
N ILE A 710 -33.85 22.85 -21.92
CA ILE A 710 -33.45 23.94 -22.80
C ILE A 710 -33.49 23.47 -24.27
N ARG A 711 -34.15 24.23 -25.14
CA ARG A 711 -34.23 23.98 -26.58
C ARG A 711 -33.36 25.00 -27.31
N LYS A 712 -32.73 24.56 -28.39
CA LYS A 712 -32.07 25.48 -29.33
C LYS A 712 -33.17 26.37 -29.94
N PRO A 713 -33.00 27.70 -29.94
CA PRO A 713 -33.94 28.57 -30.64
C PRO A 713 -33.96 28.19 -32.13
N ASN A 714 -35.15 28.01 -32.69
CA ASN A 714 -35.29 27.85 -34.14
C ASN A 714 -34.75 29.13 -34.78
N ALA A 715 -33.75 28.99 -35.64
CA ALA A 715 -33.14 30.09 -36.37
C ALA A 715 -34.08 30.60 -37.46
#